data_AF-A0A850GAV5-F1
#
_entry.id   AF-A0A850GAV5-F1
#
_cell.length_a   1.000
_cell.length_b   1.000
_cell.length_c   1.000
_cell.angle_alpha   90.00
_cell.angle_beta   90.00
_cell.angle_gamma   90.00
#
_symmetry.space_group_name_H-M   'P 1'
#
loop_
_entity.id
_entity.type
_entity.pdbx_description
1 polymer ?
#
loop_
_entity_poly.entity_id
_entity_poly.type
_entity_poly.pdbx_seq_one_letter_code
_entity_poly.pdbx_strand_id
1 'polypeptide(L)'
;MRAQLFDAFFRELNAARFDSPEAEAAVAKLGAPALALRGLARARRMARRGAAEDFEAALAQPKVAALIELVCGAGLLACGRYDVGLGALARAAAKGKPGVAAKARGLARERAAALGWFDAARAMAEPGAERGAGPGPGPDTAELVAKLAEGHLAQPPERAELLLAVIPEHGLAVADELLAALERADVAWTLRPAWIAARLHVDLLLGARERADARLAALERRSDVDAQLEVLAGERALLARARGDAKAVIVRTTRHEGLADRLLHRAWALEEIGVLPEAADLLERARQSQPHSIHLAVALALARHRLWPEDPGDALERRFESLQAWAPGLLSDAARVAGVDLWTDRGVISERGPLVRILEQAQALLERGDFTLGQPCWRASPEGSLRFSALVHAEPGESLFERFHAQDRERLAALEGALIRALGVNPPKPEGADAGSRGQRGARSEPWTPRTLSREQLERFYEDGFLVFEGAFDPDLARRWREDAIRRIRDAPERWVRGYDPADASASLRGFDPGDRSTWTWPRIELMGGESVRIAEFSPVGWGAILDLLGGPERVATTTWNDYLILNLCAQDHLDVAGPAPDWDSWHIDDPSPVTRLDTIRNGLVGIALFDDLLPRSGNTWLAPDSVPRVAQALAEHPEGIDFCNNRGAFITSKCERFHEVVGKTGDLLLMHPLMMHSSSPNASGRIRWMSNPMVYLREPLKPFRPAAERSPVEEAVARACGR
;
A
#
# COMPACT_ATOMS: atom_id res chain seq x y z
N MET A 1 9.24 38.11 28.02
CA MET A 1 9.04 36.77 28.63
C MET A 1 8.41 35.75 27.68
N ARG A 2 7.16 35.92 27.20
CA ARG A 2 6.51 34.91 26.32
C ARG A 2 7.22 34.72 24.96
N ALA A 3 7.67 35.80 24.32
CA ALA A 3 8.46 35.73 23.07
C ALA A 3 9.79 35.00 23.26
N GLN A 4 10.55 35.33 24.31
CA GLN A 4 11.83 34.66 24.64
C GLN A 4 11.67 33.15 24.89
N LEU A 5 10.55 32.73 25.49
CA LEU A 5 10.24 31.31 25.66
C LEU A 5 10.00 30.62 24.32
N PHE A 6 9.27 31.26 23.40
CA PHE A 6 9.10 30.76 22.04
C PHE A 6 10.43 30.73 21.26
N ASP A 7 11.30 31.72 21.40
CA ASP A 7 12.61 31.74 20.72
C ASP A 7 13.52 30.59 21.19
N ALA A 8 13.54 30.31 22.49
CA ALA A 8 14.23 29.14 23.04
C ALA A 8 13.60 27.83 22.52
N PHE A 9 12.26 27.76 22.55
CA PHE A 9 11.54 26.60 22.07
C PHE A 9 11.77 26.31 20.58
N PHE A 10 11.70 27.32 19.71
CA PHE A 10 11.95 27.17 18.28
C PHE A 10 13.37 26.69 17.99
N ARG A 11 14.38 27.07 18.80
CA ARG A 11 15.74 26.52 18.67
C ARG A 11 15.78 25.02 18.92
N GLU A 12 15.07 24.54 19.95
CA GLU A 12 14.94 23.10 20.23
C GLU A 12 14.20 22.36 19.11
N LEU A 13 13.08 22.92 18.63
CA LEU A 13 12.30 22.34 17.53
C LEU A 13 13.10 22.28 16.22
N ASN A 14 13.90 23.31 15.92
CA ASN A 14 14.75 23.34 14.73
C ASN A 14 15.86 22.29 14.80
N ALA A 15 16.44 22.08 15.98
CA ALA A 15 17.44 21.04 16.24
C ALA A 15 16.86 19.63 16.42
N ALA A 16 15.55 19.43 16.20
CA ALA A 16 14.83 18.17 16.40
C ALA A 16 14.93 17.60 17.83
N ARG A 17 15.16 18.46 18.84
CA ARG A 17 15.19 18.11 20.26
C ARG A 17 13.81 18.34 20.89
N PHE A 18 12.84 17.52 20.47
CA PHE A 18 11.43 17.72 20.85
C PHE A 18 11.15 17.47 22.34
N ASP A 19 11.94 16.60 22.95
CA ASP A 19 11.75 16.11 24.33
C ASP A 19 12.87 16.60 25.26
N SER A 20 13.59 17.67 24.89
CA SER A 20 14.58 18.27 25.78
C SER A 20 13.91 18.90 26.99
N PRO A 21 14.61 18.98 28.16
CA PRO A 21 14.08 19.68 29.33
C PRO A 21 13.62 21.11 29.01
N GLU A 22 14.30 21.79 28.09
CA GLU A 22 13.95 23.12 27.61
C GLU A 22 12.66 23.12 26.79
N ALA A 23 12.45 22.13 25.91
CA ALA A 23 11.23 21.99 25.13
C ALA A 23 10.02 21.65 26.02
N GLU A 24 10.20 20.74 26.97
CA GLU A 24 9.17 20.38 27.96
C GLU A 24 8.81 21.56 28.86
N ALA A 25 9.81 22.30 29.35
CA ALA A 25 9.57 23.50 30.15
C ALA A 25 8.83 24.60 29.36
N ALA A 26 9.10 24.72 28.06
CA ALA A 26 8.38 25.65 27.19
C ALA A 26 6.93 25.20 26.99
N VAL A 27 6.67 23.91 26.73
CA VAL A 27 5.32 23.33 26.64
C VAL A 27 4.53 23.57 27.92
N ALA A 28 5.12 23.30 29.09
CA ALA A 28 4.47 23.51 30.38
C ALA A 28 4.04 24.97 30.63
N LYS A 29 4.84 25.93 30.14
CA LYS A 29 4.56 27.37 30.31
C LYS A 29 3.65 27.96 29.24
N LEU A 30 3.75 27.46 28.01
CA LEU A 30 3.10 28.06 26.83
C LEU A 30 1.80 27.36 26.44
N GLY A 31 1.61 26.11 26.88
CA GLY A 31 0.38 25.34 26.72
C GLY A 31 0.10 24.90 25.27
N ALA A 32 -1.18 24.87 24.90
CA ALA A 32 -1.65 24.36 23.62
C ALA A 32 -0.94 24.92 22.36
N PRO A 33 -0.58 26.22 22.28
CA PRO A 33 0.22 26.72 21.16
C PRO A 33 1.60 26.07 21.00
N ALA A 34 2.30 25.77 22.09
CA ALA A 34 3.61 25.12 22.02
C ALA A 34 3.49 23.65 21.61
N LEU A 35 2.49 22.94 22.15
CA LEU A 35 2.16 21.58 21.74
C LEU A 35 1.82 21.52 20.24
N ALA A 36 0.96 22.42 19.75
CA ALA A 36 0.62 22.48 18.32
C ALA A 36 1.83 22.75 17.42
N LEU A 37 2.76 23.62 17.84
CA LEU A 37 4.00 23.90 17.10
C LEU A 37 4.99 22.72 17.13
N ARG A 38 5.11 22.01 18.26
CA ARG A 38 5.93 20.78 18.34
C ARG A 38 5.35 19.67 17.46
N GLY A 39 4.03 19.49 17.50
CA GLY A 39 3.32 18.57 16.63
C GLY A 39 3.55 18.87 15.14
N LEU A 40 3.47 20.14 14.73
CA LEU A 40 3.80 20.57 13.36
C LEU A 40 5.26 20.25 13.00
N ALA A 41 6.21 20.52 13.89
CA ALA A 41 7.63 20.25 13.68
C ALA A 41 7.95 18.75 13.59
N ARG A 42 7.27 17.91 14.36
CA ARG A 42 7.34 16.44 14.29
C ARG A 42 6.70 15.91 13.00
N ALA A 43 5.50 16.40 12.64
CA ALA A 43 4.79 15.99 11.43
C ALA A 43 5.59 16.26 10.16
N ARG A 44 6.27 17.42 10.09
CA ARG A 44 7.17 17.77 8.99
C ARG A 44 8.36 16.82 8.82
N ARG A 45 8.77 16.15 9.91
CA ARG A 45 9.84 15.14 9.92
C ARG A 45 9.30 13.72 9.89
N MET A 46 8.01 13.55 9.57
CA MET A 46 7.34 12.25 9.48
C MET A 46 7.29 11.46 10.80
N ALA A 47 7.57 12.11 11.94
CA ALA A 47 7.37 11.54 13.28
C ALA A 47 5.88 11.59 13.66
N ARG A 48 5.07 10.79 12.97
CA ARG A 48 3.60 10.87 12.96
C ARG A 48 2.97 10.52 14.30
N ARG A 49 3.53 9.56 15.05
CA ARG A 49 3.00 9.17 16.35
C ARG A 49 3.21 10.30 17.35
N GLY A 50 4.45 10.77 17.50
CA GLY A 50 4.74 11.88 18.40
C GLY A 50 4.02 13.17 18.01
N ALA A 51 3.83 13.42 16.70
CA ALA A 51 3.05 14.56 16.24
C ALA A 51 1.57 14.46 16.64
N ALA A 52 0.95 13.29 16.47
CA ALA A 52 -0.43 13.06 16.88
C ALA A 52 -0.62 13.24 18.39
N GLU A 53 0.29 12.69 19.20
CA GLU A 53 0.30 12.84 20.67
C GLU A 53 0.33 14.32 21.08
N ASP A 54 1.19 15.13 20.44
CA ASP A 54 1.27 16.57 20.68
C ASP A 54 -0.02 17.31 20.28
N PHE A 55 -0.60 16.99 19.13
CA PHE A 55 -1.86 17.60 18.69
C PHE A 55 -3.02 17.25 19.63
N GLU A 56 -3.12 16.00 20.07
CA GLU A 56 -4.16 15.56 21.01
C GLU A 56 -3.97 16.20 22.39
N ALA A 57 -2.73 16.29 22.89
CA ALA A 57 -2.41 16.99 24.12
C ALA A 57 -2.78 18.49 24.03
N ALA A 58 -2.56 19.12 22.87
CA ALA A 58 -2.97 20.51 22.65
C ALA A 58 -4.50 20.68 22.71
N LEU A 59 -5.24 19.73 22.12
CA LEU A 59 -6.70 19.71 22.12
C LEU A 59 -7.31 19.39 23.49
N ALA A 60 -6.60 18.64 24.33
CA ALA A 60 -7.02 18.29 25.69
C ALA A 60 -6.89 19.45 26.69
N GLN A 61 -6.18 20.53 26.35
CA GLN A 61 -6.04 21.69 27.23
C GLN A 61 -7.37 22.43 27.43
N PRO A 62 -7.58 23.07 28.59
CA PRO A 62 -8.78 23.87 28.81
C PRO A 62 -8.81 25.10 27.89
N LYS A 63 -10.00 25.42 27.36
CA LYS A 63 -10.27 26.64 26.56
C LYS A 63 -9.39 26.80 25.31
N VAL A 64 -9.26 25.73 24.51
CA VAL A 64 -8.51 25.75 23.23
C VAL A 64 -9.11 26.74 22.24
N ALA A 65 -8.29 27.63 21.69
CA ALA A 65 -8.70 28.58 20.66
C ALA A 65 -9.02 27.87 19.32
N ALA A 66 -9.99 28.39 18.56
CA ALA A 66 -10.41 27.80 17.28
C ALA A 66 -9.26 27.66 16.25
N LEU A 67 -8.26 28.56 16.28
CA LEU A 67 -7.08 28.45 15.42
C LEU A 67 -6.21 27.24 15.79
N ILE A 68 -6.08 26.93 17.08
CA ILE A 68 -5.34 25.73 17.54
C ILE A 68 -6.11 24.47 17.15
N GLU A 69 -7.44 24.46 17.27
CA GLU A 69 -8.26 23.34 16.81
C GLU A 69 -8.15 23.13 15.29
N LEU A 70 -8.10 24.21 14.50
CA LEU A 70 -7.86 24.12 13.05
C LEU A 70 -6.48 23.53 12.75
N VAL A 71 -5.43 24.00 13.43
CA VAL A 71 -4.04 23.52 13.25
C VAL A 71 -3.93 22.04 13.65
N CYS A 72 -4.38 21.69 14.84
CA CYS A 72 -4.30 20.32 15.35
C CYS A 72 -5.19 19.38 14.55
N GLY A 73 -6.37 19.83 14.13
CA GLY A 73 -7.26 19.06 13.27
C GLY A 73 -6.61 18.70 11.94
N ALA A 74 -6.00 19.68 11.26
CA ALA A 74 -5.24 19.44 10.03
C ALA A 74 -4.01 18.55 10.27
N GLY A 75 -3.30 18.75 11.39
CA GLY A 75 -2.14 17.94 11.78
C GLY A 75 -2.50 16.47 12.03
N LEU A 76 -3.60 16.21 12.72
CA LEU A 76 -4.11 14.87 12.99
C LEU A 76 -4.55 14.15 11.71
N LEU A 77 -5.21 14.85 10.79
CA LEU A 77 -5.49 14.31 9.45
C LEU A 77 -4.20 13.86 8.77
N ALA A 78 -3.14 14.68 8.77
CA ALA A 78 -1.86 14.34 8.14
C ALA A 78 -1.12 13.17 8.84
N CYS A 79 -1.38 12.96 10.13
CA CYS A 79 -0.84 11.84 10.90
C CYS A 79 -1.70 10.56 10.80
N GLY A 80 -2.80 10.58 10.04
CA GLY A 80 -3.71 9.44 9.89
C GLY A 80 -4.67 9.22 11.07
N ARG A 81 -4.90 10.25 11.91
CA ARG A 81 -5.89 10.26 13.01
C ARG A 81 -7.15 10.99 12.56
N TYR A 82 -7.84 10.41 11.58
CA TYR A 82 -8.81 11.16 10.78
C TYR A 82 -10.04 11.62 11.56
N ASP A 83 -10.57 10.77 12.43
CA ASP A 83 -11.77 11.01 13.22
C ASP A 83 -11.57 12.15 14.24
N VAL A 84 -10.46 12.08 15.00
CA VAL A 84 -10.08 13.11 15.98
C VAL A 84 -9.80 14.43 15.24
N GLY A 85 -9.11 14.35 14.10
CA GLY A 85 -8.81 15.49 13.24
C GLY A 85 -10.07 16.21 12.75
N LEU A 86 -11.04 15.48 12.19
CA LEU A 86 -12.31 16.06 11.77
C LEU A 86 -13.13 16.61 12.94
N GLY A 87 -13.14 15.94 14.09
CA GLY A 87 -13.82 16.44 15.29
C GLY A 87 -13.25 17.78 15.76
N ALA A 88 -11.93 17.95 15.68
CA ALA A 88 -11.28 19.23 15.98
C ALA A 88 -11.65 20.31 14.95
N LEU A 89 -11.66 19.98 13.65
CA LEU A 89 -12.07 20.92 12.60
C LEU A 89 -13.54 21.35 12.75
N ALA A 90 -14.44 20.44 13.13
CA ALA A 90 -15.84 20.76 13.40
C ALA A 90 -15.98 21.77 14.54
N ARG A 91 -15.26 21.59 15.65
CA ARG A 91 -15.24 22.56 16.76
C ARG A 91 -14.67 23.92 16.34
N ALA A 92 -13.60 23.91 15.53
CA ALA A 92 -13.03 25.14 14.97
C ALA A 92 -14.02 25.87 14.04
N ALA A 93 -14.81 25.12 13.26
CA ALA A 93 -15.84 25.63 12.38
C ALA A 93 -17.02 26.26 13.15
N ALA A 94 -17.38 25.71 14.30
CA ALA A 94 -18.48 26.19 15.13
C ALA A 94 -18.16 27.47 15.90
N LYS A 95 -16.93 27.59 16.43
CA LYS A 95 -16.55 28.70 17.34
C LYS A 95 -15.53 29.69 16.77
N GLY A 96 -15.03 29.44 15.56
CA GLY A 96 -14.01 30.26 14.91
C GLY A 96 -14.54 31.60 14.41
N LYS A 97 -13.64 32.59 14.31
CA LYS A 97 -13.91 33.82 13.53
C LYS A 97 -14.15 33.45 12.06
N PRO A 98 -14.87 34.26 11.26
CA PRO A 98 -15.32 33.88 9.91
C PRO A 98 -14.25 33.21 9.02
N GLY A 99 -13.02 33.72 8.98
CA GLY A 99 -11.94 33.13 8.19
C GLY A 99 -11.44 31.76 8.70
N VAL A 100 -11.33 31.57 10.03
CA VAL A 100 -10.93 30.28 10.63
C VAL A 100 -12.06 29.27 10.48
N ALA A 101 -13.30 29.70 10.73
CA ALA A 101 -14.48 28.86 10.63
C ALA A 101 -14.69 28.35 9.19
N ALA A 102 -14.58 29.23 8.19
CA ALA A 102 -14.69 28.86 6.79
C ALA A 102 -13.60 27.87 6.36
N LYS A 103 -12.33 28.11 6.75
CA LYS A 103 -11.22 27.21 6.43
C LYS A 103 -11.38 25.84 7.09
N ALA A 104 -11.80 25.80 8.35
CA ALA A 104 -12.05 24.56 9.07
C ALA A 104 -13.20 23.76 8.44
N ARG A 105 -14.32 24.42 8.11
CA ARG A 105 -15.47 23.80 7.46
C ARG A 105 -15.14 23.25 6.08
N GLY A 106 -14.44 24.04 5.26
CA GLY A 106 -14.00 23.63 3.92
C GLY A 106 -13.10 22.40 3.98
N LEU A 107 -12.08 22.43 4.84
CA LEU A 107 -11.17 21.30 5.02
C LEU A 107 -11.90 20.07 5.58
N ALA A 108 -12.74 20.23 6.60
CA ALA A 108 -13.48 19.11 7.19
C ALA A 108 -14.39 18.44 6.16
N ARG A 109 -15.12 19.24 5.37
CA ARG A 109 -16.01 18.74 4.31
C ARG A 109 -15.23 18.02 3.21
N GLU A 110 -14.18 18.64 2.68
CA GLU A 110 -13.31 18.05 1.64
C GLU A 110 -12.77 16.70 2.12
N ARG A 111 -12.24 16.65 3.34
CA ARG A 111 -11.57 15.48 3.90
C ARG A 111 -12.55 14.38 4.29
N ALA A 112 -13.69 14.74 4.87
CA ALA A 112 -14.77 13.78 5.11
C ALA A 112 -15.26 13.14 3.81
N ALA A 113 -15.49 13.94 2.76
CA ALA A 113 -15.94 13.43 1.47
C ALA A 113 -14.91 12.48 0.84
N ALA A 114 -13.63 12.85 0.86
CA ALA A 114 -12.56 12.02 0.30
C ALA A 114 -12.35 10.69 1.06
N LEU A 115 -12.69 10.63 2.36
CA LEU A 115 -12.69 9.38 3.15
C LEU A 115 -13.99 8.57 2.99
N GLY A 116 -14.97 9.04 2.20
CA GLY A 116 -16.28 8.43 2.06
C GLY A 116 -17.22 8.65 3.26
N TRP A 117 -16.90 9.61 4.13
CA TRP A 117 -17.69 9.97 5.33
C TRP A 117 -18.74 11.03 4.99
N PHE A 118 -19.66 10.69 4.09
CA PHE A 118 -20.62 11.64 3.52
C PHE A 118 -21.56 12.26 4.56
N ASP A 119 -21.97 11.54 5.60
CA ASP A 119 -22.76 12.10 6.70
C ASP A 119 -22.02 13.25 7.40
N ALA A 120 -20.74 13.02 7.72
CA ALA A 120 -19.89 14.06 8.29
C ALA A 120 -19.68 15.21 7.30
N ALA A 121 -19.49 14.91 6.01
CA ALA A 121 -19.34 15.93 4.97
C ALA A 121 -20.61 16.79 4.80
N ARG A 122 -21.81 16.19 4.83
CA ARG A 122 -23.11 16.87 4.76
C ARG A 122 -23.37 17.71 6.01
N ALA A 123 -23.08 17.18 7.20
CA ALA A 123 -23.18 17.94 8.45
C ALA A 123 -22.27 19.20 8.43
N MET A 124 -21.14 19.16 7.71
CA MET A 124 -20.28 20.33 7.51
C MET A 124 -20.79 21.28 6.41
N ALA A 125 -21.69 20.85 5.53
CA ALA A 125 -22.23 21.65 4.43
C ALA A 125 -23.45 22.48 4.84
N GLU A 126 -24.27 22.01 5.79
CA GLU A 126 -25.47 22.72 6.26
C GLU A 126 -25.15 23.70 7.41
N PRO A 127 -25.45 25.00 7.28
CA PRO A 127 -25.40 25.91 8.40
C PRO A 127 -26.57 25.63 9.36
N GLY A 128 -26.31 25.05 10.54
CA GLY A 128 -27.26 25.06 11.68
C GLY A 128 -27.93 23.74 12.08
N ALA A 129 -27.43 22.57 11.67
CA ALA A 129 -28.04 21.29 12.02
C ALA A 129 -27.63 20.75 13.41
N GLU A 130 -28.06 21.41 14.48
CA GLU A 130 -28.58 20.66 15.63
C GLU A 130 -30.03 20.29 15.29
N ARG A 131 -30.23 19.24 14.47
CA ARG A 131 -31.54 18.60 14.33
C ARG A 131 -31.51 17.32 15.14
N GLY A 132 -32.33 17.30 16.19
CA GLY A 132 -32.43 16.21 17.15
C GLY A 132 -32.69 14.86 16.50
N ALA A 133 -32.19 13.83 17.18
CA ALA A 133 -32.49 12.44 16.92
C ALA A 133 -34.01 12.19 17.01
N GLY A 134 -34.65 11.97 15.86
CA GLY A 134 -36.04 11.53 15.74
C GLY A 134 -36.27 10.87 14.37
N PRO A 135 -37.07 9.79 14.26
CA PRO A 135 -37.25 9.06 13.01
C PRO A 135 -38.43 9.63 12.23
N GLY A 136 -38.18 10.54 11.28
CA GLY A 136 -39.19 10.99 10.33
C GLY A 136 -38.66 12.00 9.31
N PRO A 137 -39.08 11.94 8.03
CA PRO A 137 -38.75 12.94 7.03
C PRO A 137 -39.46 14.27 7.37
N GLY A 138 -38.70 15.37 7.43
CA GLY A 138 -39.28 16.71 7.57
C GLY A 138 -40.00 17.16 6.28
N PRO A 139 -40.72 18.30 6.29
CA PRO A 139 -41.40 18.83 5.10
C PRO A 139 -40.48 18.99 3.88
N ASP A 140 -39.22 19.41 4.08
CA ASP A 140 -38.20 19.50 3.01
C ASP A 140 -37.84 18.13 2.39
N THR A 141 -37.92 17.06 3.19
CA THR A 141 -37.59 15.70 2.75
C THR A 141 -38.72 15.10 1.91
N ALA A 142 -39.97 15.36 2.25
CA ALA A 142 -41.13 14.88 1.48
C ALA A 142 -41.16 15.49 0.06
N GLU A 143 -40.87 16.79 -0.07
CA GLU A 143 -40.77 17.47 -1.36
C GLU A 143 -39.62 16.92 -2.22
N LEU A 144 -38.45 16.69 -1.59
CA LEU A 144 -37.31 16.05 -2.25
C LEU A 144 -37.65 14.65 -2.76
N VAL A 145 -38.26 13.81 -1.93
CA VAL A 145 -38.66 12.44 -2.31
C VAL A 145 -39.64 12.47 -3.47
N ALA A 146 -40.64 13.37 -3.45
CA ALA A 146 -41.59 13.50 -4.56
C ALA A 146 -40.89 13.83 -5.89
N LYS A 147 -39.96 14.79 -5.87
CA LYS A 147 -39.18 15.19 -7.04
C LYS A 147 -38.30 14.05 -7.58
N LEU A 148 -37.65 13.30 -6.69
CA LEU A 148 -36.84 12.13 -7.08
C LEU A 148 -37.73 11.03 -7.67
N ALA A 149 -38.89 10.75 -7.06
CA ALA A 149 -39.83 9.74 -7.53
C ALA A 149 -40.34 10.04 -8.95
N GLU A 150 -40.69 11.30 -9.26
CA GLU A 150 -41.08 11.72 -10.61
C GLU A 150 -40.00 11.42 -11.65
N GLY A 151 -38.73 11.71 -11.34
CA GLY A 151 -37.61 11.44 -12.25
C GLY A 151 -37.34 9.96 -12.49
N HIS A 152 -37.61 9.10 -11.50
CA HIS A 152 -37.42 7.65 -11.61
C HIS A 152 -38.61 6.91 -12.23
N LEU A 153 -39.85 7.37 -12.02
CA LEU A 153 -41.04 6.83 -12.72
C LEU A 153 -40.96 7.00 -14.24
N ALA A 154 -40.15 7.94 -14.72
CA ALA A 154 -39.85 8.12 -16.14
C ALA A 154 -38.82 7.10 -16.69
N GLN A 155 -38.21 6.26 -15.85
CA GLN A 155 -37.20 5.27 -16.23
C GLN A 155 -37.76 3.83 -16.17
N PRO A 156 -37.20 2.89 -16.95
CA PRO A 156 -37.61 1.48 -16.91
C PRO A 156 -37.36 0.85 -15.51
N PRO A 157 -38.32 0.08 -14.96
CA PRO A 157 -38.20 -0.56 -13.64
C PRO A 157 -37.03 -1.54 -13.49
N GLU A 158 -36.46 -1.98 -14.60
CA GLU A 158 -35.29 -2.85 -14.67
C GLU A 158 -34.00 -2.17 -14.18
N ARG A 159 -34.02 -0.85 -13.95
CA ARG A 159 -32.89 -0.07 -13.41
C ARG A 159 -33.02 0.26 -11.93
N ALA A 160 -33.75 -0.55 -11.17
CA ALA A 160 -34.02 -0.30 -9.75
C ALA A 160 -32.74 -0.23 -8.90
N GLU A 161 -31.64 -0.85 -9.33
CA GLU A 161 -30.31 -0.71 -8.71
C GLU A 161 -29.79 0.73 -8.71
N LEU A 162 -30.18 1.56 -9.69
CA LEU A 162 -29.83 2.99 -9.72
C LEU A 162 -30.48 3.77 -8.57
N LEU A 163 -31.52 3.23 -7.93
CA LEU A 163 -32.17 3.86 -6.78
C LEU A 163 -31.27 3.83 -5.54
N LEU A 164 -30.34 2.88 -5.46
CA LEU A 164 -29.35 2.83 -4.38
C LEU A 164 -28.32 3.98 -4.50
N ALA A 165 -28.17 4.59 -5.67
CA ALA A 165 -27.29 5.75 -5.89
C ALA A 165 -27.81 7.04 -5.21
N VAL A 166 -29.05 7.05 -4.71
CA VAL A 166 -29.61 8.15 -3.91
C VAL A 166 -29.05 8.16 -2.49
N ILE A 167 -28.56 7.01 -2.00
CA ILE A 167 -28.12 6.86 -0.61
C ILE A 167 -26.87 7.70 -0.28
N PRO A 168 -25.81 7.78 -1.11
CA PRO A 168 -24.67 8.68 -0.85
C PRO A 168 -25.08 10.15 -0.68
N GLU A 169 -25.99 10.63 -1.53
CA GLU A 169 -26.36 12.04 -1.60
C GLU A 169 -27.38 12.42 -0.52
N HIS A 170 -28.36 11.56 -0.28
CA HIS A 170 -29.55 11.88 0.50
C HIS A 170 -29.77 10.99 1.73
N GLY A 171 -29.03 9.89 1.85
CA GLY A 171 -29.06 8.99 3.00
C GLY A 171 -30.12 7.89 2.91
N LEU A 172 -29.97 6.90 3.81
CA LEU A 172 -30.73 5.64 3.77
C LEU A 172 -32.23 5.83 4.05
N ALA A 173 -32.60 6.80 4.90
CA ALA A 173 -34.00 7.11 5.20
C ALA A 173 -34.74 7.70 3.98
N VAL A 174 -34.05 8.53 3.18
CA VAL A 174 -34.62 9.08 1.94
C VAL A 174 -34.77 7.98 0.90
N ALA A 175 -33.81 7.06 0.81
CA ALA A 175 -33.92 5.90 -0.08
C ALA A 175 -35.08 4.96 0.32
N ASP A 176 -35.28 4.66 1.61
CA ASP A 176 -36.43 3.86 2.08
C ASP A 176 -37.76 4.51 1.70
N GLU A 177 -37.90 5.82 1.93
CA GLU A 177 -39.12 6.56 1.61
C GLU A 177 -39.33 6.73 0.10
N LEU A 178 -38.27 6.93 -0.68
CA LEU A 178 -38.32 6.95 -2.14
C LEU A 178 -38.82 5.61 -2.69
N LEU A 179 -38.27 4.50 -2.17
CA LEU A 179 -38.73 3.18 -2.58
C LEU A 179 -40.20 2.98 -2.22
N ALA A 180 -40.60 3.35 -0.99
CA ALA A 180 -42.01 3.29 -0.58
C ALA A 180 -42.93 4.18 -1.43
N ALA A 181 -42.47 5.36 -1.88
CA ALA A 181 -43.23 6.26 -2.73
C ALA A 181 -43.50 5.67 -4.12
N LEU A 182 -42.49 5.04 -4.72
CA LEU A 182 -42.63 4.36 -6.01
C LEU A 182 -43.57 3.15 -5.92
N GLU A 183 -43.54 2.38 -4.82
CA GLU A 183 -44.49 1.27 -4.57
C GLU A 183 -45.94 1.74 -4.51
N ARG A 184 -46.17 2.92 -3.92
CA ARG A 184 -47.50 3.53 -3.85
C ARG A 184 -47.95 4.07 -5.21
N ALA A 185 -47.01 4.53 -6.04
CA ALA A 185 -47.30 5.08 -7.36
C ALA A 185 -47.65 3.99 -8.39
N ASP A 186 -46.97 2.84 -8.36
CA ASP A 186 -47.26 1.71 -9.25
C ASP A 186 -46.89 0.36 -8.62
N VAL A 187 -47.90 -0.48 -8.40
CA VAL A 187 -47.75 -1.82 -7.80
C VAL A 187 -46.91 -2.77 -8.65
N ALA A 188 -46.76 -2.51 -9.96
CA ALA A 188 -45.97 -3.34 -10.87
C ALA A 188 -44.50 -3.42 -10.46
N TRP A 189 -43.96 -2.39 -9.79
CA TRP A 189 -42.60 -2.38 -9.23
C TRP A 189 -42.41 -3.51 -8.21
N THR A 190 -43.41 -3.77 -7.37
CA THR A 190 -43.36 -4.82 -6.32
C THR A 190 -43.26 -6.25 -6.87
N LEU A 191 -43.44 -6.43 -8.17
CA LEU A 191 -43.41 -7.72 -8.85
C LEU A 191 -42.07 -8.00 -9.55
N ARG A 192 -41.10 -7.06 -9.53
CA ARG A 192 -39.85 -7.17 -10.28
C ARG A 192 -38.67 -7.61 -9.39
N PRO A 193 -37.82 -8.56 -9.83
CA PRO A 193 -36.66 -9.02 -9.06
C PRO A 193 -35.69 -7.88 -8.68
N ALA A 194 -35.36 -6.97 -9.60
CA ALA A 194 -34.47 -5.84 -9.32
C ALA A 194 -35.01 -4.92 -8.19
N TRP A 195 -36.32 -4.72 -8.16
CA TRP A 195 -36.98 -3.97 -7.09
C TRP A 195 -36.91 -4.69 -5.75
N ILE A 196 -37.22 -5.99 -5.75
CA ILE A 196 -37.15 -6.83 -4.56
C ILE A 196 -35.72 -6.85 -4.02
N ALA A 197 -34.72 -6.95 -4.88
CA ALA A 197 -33.31 -6.89 -4.51
C ALA A 197 -32.97 -5.54 -3.84
N ALA A 198 -33.33 -4.41 -4.45
CA ALA A 198 -33.09 -3.09 -3.89
C ALA A 198 -33.79 -2.90 -2.52
N ARG A 199 -35.02 -3.40 -2.36
CA ARG A 199 -35.75 -3.36 -1.09
C ARG A 199 -35.14 -4.24 -0.01
N LEU A 200 -34.79 -5.48 -0.34
CA LEU A 200 -34.09 -6.38 0.58
C LEU A 200 -32.77 -5.76 1.03
N HIS A 201 -32.04 -5.13 0.12
CA HIS A 201 -30.79 -4.43 0.43
C HIS A 201 -31.02 -3.27 1.42
N VAL A 202 -32.01 -2.39 1.16
CA VAL A 202 -32.32 -1.28 2.08
C VAL A 202 -32.82 -1.78 3.43
N ASP A 203 -33.64 -2.83 3.47
CA ASP A 203 -34.11 -3.44 4.72
C ASP A 203 -32.96 -4.03 5.55
N LEU A 204 -32.02 -4.73 4.90
CA LEU A 204 -30.83 -5.26 5.56
C LEU A 204 -29.93 -4.13 6.09
N LEU A 205 -29.70 -3.07 5.30
CA LEU A 205 -28.93 -1.90 5.73
C LEU A 205 -29.57 -1.15 6.90
N LEU A 206 -30.90 -1.12 6.97
CA LEU A 206 -31.65 -0.54 8.10
C LEU A 206 -31.70 -1.47 9.33
N GLY A 207 -31.18 -2.69 9.22
CA GLY A 207 -31.33 -3.72 10.25
C GLY A 207 -32.76 -4.26 10.39
N ALA A 208 -33.65 -3.94 9.44
CA ALA A 208 -35.06 -4.32 9.43
C ALA A 208 -35.26 -5.77 8.93
N ARG A 209 -34.63 -6.73 9.62
CA ARG A 209 -34.59 -8.15 9.22
C ARG A 209 -35.98 -8.77 9.05
N GLU A 210 -36.93 -8.41 9.90
CA GLU A 210 -38.31 -8.88 9.79
C GLU A 210 -39.00 -8.39 8.50
N ARG A 211 -38.71 -7.16 8.05
CA ARG A 211 -39.24 -6.63 6.78
C ARG A 211 -38.65 -7.40 5.60
N ALA A 212 -37.35 -7.67 5.62
CA ALA A 212 -36.67 -8.48 4.61
C ALA A 212 -37.23 -9.92 4.55
N ASP A 213 -37.42 -10.55 5.71
CA ASP A 213 -37.98 -11.90 5.83
C ASP A 213 -39.41 -11.98 5.29
N ALA A 214 -40.27 -11.04 5.69
CA ALA A 214 -41.65 -10.97 5.21
C ALA A 214 -41.72 -10.80 3.70
N ARG A 215 -40.80 -10.01 3.13
CA ARG A 215 -40.71 -9.75 1.69
C ARG A 215 -40.30 -10.99 0.91
N LEU A 216 -39.29 -11.72 1.40
CA LEU A 216 -38.87 -12.97 0.77
C LEU A 216 -39.96 -14.05 0.90
N ALA A 217 -40.58 -14.18 2.06
CA ALA A 217 -41.68 -15.14 2.27
C ALA A 217 -42.90 -14.83 1.39
N ALA A 218 -43.18 -13.55 1.10
CA ALA A 218 -44.24 -13.16 0.18
C ALA A 218 -43.93 -13.55 -1.27
N LEU A 219 -42.65 -13.54 -1.66
CA LEU A 219 -42.19 -14.00 -2.96
C LEU A 219 -42.29 -15.52 -3.10
N GLU A 220 -41.80 -16.27 -2.10
CA GLU A 220 -41.79 -17.75 -2.09
C GLU A 220 -43.19 -18.39 -2.14
N ARG A 221 -44.25 -17.64 -1.77
CA ARG A 221 -45.65 -18.08 -1.87
C ARG A 221 -46.24 -18.03 -3.29
N ARG A 222 -45.50 -17.52 -4.29
CA ARG A 222 -45.96 -17.42 -5.68
C ARG A 222 -45.66 -18.69 -6.46
N SER A 223 -46.54 -19.03 -7.41
CA SER A 223 -46.51 -20.29 -8.16
C SER A 223 -45.51 -20.34 -9.32
N ASP A 224 -44.87 -19.22 -9.66
CA ASP A 224 -43.95 -19.03 -10.80
C ASP A 224 -42.51 -18.62 -10.35
N VAL A 225 -42.15 -18.96 -9.12
CA VAL A 225 -41.09 -18.26 -8.38
C VAL A 225 -39.66 -18.74 -8.63
N ASP A 226 -39.44 -19.95 -9.16
CA ASP A 226 -38.10 -20.57 -9.21
C ASP A 226 -37.07 -19.74 -9.98
N ALA A 227 -37.46 -19.14 -11.11
CA ALA A 227 -36.58 -18.27 -11.89
C ALA A 227 -36.28 -16.95 -11.16
N GLN A 228 -37.25 -16.41 -10.40
CA GLN A 228 -37.06 -15.18 -9.62
C GLN A 228 -36.20 -15.41 -8.37
N LEU A 229 -36.34 -16.57 -7.73
CA LEU A 229 -35.52 -16.97 -6.59
C LEU A 229 -34.06 -17.25 -6.96
N GLU A 230 -33.80 -17.66 -8.19
CA GLU A 230 -32.44 -17.81 -8.74
C GLU A 230 -31.81 -16.44 -9.02
N VAL A 231 -32.55 -15.49 -9.59
CA VAL A 231 -32.08 -14.10 -9.77
C VAL A 231 -31.71 -13.46 -8.42
N LEU A 232 -32.43 -13.83 -7.36
CA LEU A 232 -32.21 -13.36 -5.99
C LEU A 232 -31.35 -14.32 -5.15
N ALA A 233 -30.59 -15.23 -5.75
CA ALA A 233 -29.76 -16.21 -5.03
C ALA A 233 -28.73 -15.57 -4.08
N GLY A 234 -27.99 -14.60 -4.58
CA GLY A 234 -28.35 -13.24 -4.18
C GLY A 234 -28.40 -12.85 -2.72
N GLU A 235 -29.35 -11.96 -2.56
CA GLU A 235 -29.95 -11.44 -1.37
C GLU A 235 -30.46 -12.56 -0.45
N ARG A 236 -30.83 -13.71 -1.01
CA ARG A 236 -31.19 -14.90 -0.21
C ARG A 236 -30.00 -15.49 0.53
N ALA A 237 -28.81 -15.51 -0.05
CA ALA A 237 -27.59 -15.89 0.65
C ALA A 237 -27.23 -14.88 1.74
N LEU A 238 -27.42 -13.58 1.47
CA LEU A 238 -27.23 -12.50 2.46
C LEU A 238 -28.11 -12.70 3.69
N LEU A 239 -29.40 -12.90 3.46
CA LEU A 239 -30.37 -13.12 4.51
C LEU A 239 -30.10 -14.42 5.29
N ALA A 240 -29.64 -15.47 4.61
CA ALA A 240 -29.20 -16.71 5.26
C ALA A 240 -28.04 -16.47 6.22
N ARG A 241 -27.05 -15.69 5.78
CA ARG A 241 -25.91 -15.31 6.61
C ARG A 241 -26.35 -14.45 7.79
N ALA A 242 -27.25 -13.48 7.60
CA ALA A 242 -27.80 -12.68 8.69
C ALA A 242 -28.53 -13.53 9.75
N ARG A 243 -29.03 -14.71 9.38
CA ARG A 243 -29.63 -15.72 10.27
C ARG A 243 -28.61 -16.73 10.85
N GLY A 244 -27.35 -16.68 10.43
CA GLY A 244 -26.31 -17.64 10.83
C GLY A 244 -26.44 -19.02 10.16
N ASP A 245 -27.07 -19.11 8.98
CA ASP A 245 -27.28 -20.37 8.25
C ASP A 245 -26.24 -20.55 7.13
N ALA A 246 -25.00 -20.90 7.52
CA ALA A 246 -23.88 -21.13 6.61
C ALA A 246 -24.19 -22.17 5.52
N LYS A 247 -24.94 -23.23 5.86
CA LYS A 247 -25.30 -24.28 4.89
C LYS A 247 -26.18 -23.73 3.79
N ALA A 248 -27.17 -22.92 4.13
CA ALA A 248 -28.04 -22.32 3.13
C ALA A 248 -27.32 -21.23 2.31
N VAL A 249 -26.31 -20.55 2.86
CA VAL A 249 -25.41 -19.69 2.06
C VAL A 249 -24.67 -20.50 1.00
N ILE A 250 -24.06 -21.63 1.38
CA ILE A 250 -23.33 -22.50 0.45
C ILE A 250 -24.27 -22.97 -0.66
N VAL A 251 -25.40 -23.59 -0.31
CA VAL A 251 -26.37 -24.12 -1.30
C VAL A 251 -26.84 -23.05 -2.27
N ARG A 252 -27.15 -21.85 -1.78
CA ARG A 252 -27.66 -20.73 -2.61
C ARG A 252 -26.58 -20.12 -3.50
N THR A 253 -25.32 -20.24 -3.14
CA THR A 253 -24.22 -19.69 -3.94
C THR A 253 -23.64 -20.70 -4.89
N THR A 254 -23.81 -22.03 -4.68
CA THR A 254 -23.15 -23.14 -5.42
C THR A 254 -23.14 -22.95 -6.94
N ARG A 255 -24.24 -22.50 -7.54
CA ARG A 255 -24.39 -22.39 -9.01
C ARG A 255 -23.80 -21.10 -9.62
N HIS A 256 -23.27 -20.19 -8.81
CA HIS A 256 -22.86 -18.84 -9.24
C HIS A 256 -21.34 -18.62 -9.12
N GLU A 257 -20.54 -19.53 -9.67
CA GLU A 257 -19.08 -19.50 -9.53
C GLU A 257 -18.35 -18.37 -10.29
N GLY A 258 -19.05 -17.65 -11.16
CA GLY A 258 -18.51 -16.50 -11.89
C GLY A 258 -18.74 -15.14 -11.20
N LEU A 259 -19.51 -15.11 -10.11
CA LEU A 259 -19.94 -13.88 -9.45
C LEU A 259 -19.15 -13.67 -8.15
N ALA A 260 -18.35 -12.61 -8.09
CA ALA A 260 -17.41 -12.36 -6.99
C ALA A 260 -18.09 -12.28 -5.61
N ASP A 261 -19.26 -11.63 -5.53
CA ASP A 261 -20.10 -11.54 -4.33
C ASP A 261 -20.51 -12.91 -3.83
N ARG A 262 -20.94 -13.80 -4.72
CA ARG A 262 -21.35 -15.17 -4.36
C ARG A 262 -20.19 -16.00 -3.88
N LEU A 263 -19.03 -15.87 -4.52
CA LEU A 263 -17.79 -16.52 -4.09
C LEU A 263 -17.36 -16.06 -2.70
N LEU A 264 -17.42 -14.76 -2.42
CA LEU A 264 -17.15 -14.20 -1.10
C LEU A 264 -18.09 -14.75 -0.02
N HIS A 265 -19.40 -14.73 -0.26
CA HIS A 265 -20.38 -15.25 0.71
C HIS A 265 -20.19 -16.73 0.98
N ARG A 266 -19.89 -17.52 -0.06
CA ARG A 266 -19.57 -18.93 0.08
C ARG A 266 -18.29 -19.14 0.88
N ALA A 267 -17.23 -18.39 0.56
CA ALA A 267 -15.96 -18.49 1.24
C ALA A 267 -16.12 -18.26 2.75
N TRP A 268 -16.86 -17.24 3.16
CA TRP A 268 -17.12 -17.02 4.57
C TRP A 268 -17.93 -18.14 5.23
N ALA A 269 -18.98 -18.64 4.56
CA ALA A 269 -19.74 -19.76 5.09
C ALA A 269 -18.87 -21.02 5.25
N LEU A 270 -17.89 -21.21 4.36
CA LEU A 270 -16.87 -22.26 4.47
C LEU A 270 -15.90 -22.00 5.64
N GLU A 271 -15.46 -20.76 5.85
CA GLU A 271 -14.65 -20.39 7.03
C GLU A 271 -15.39 -20.70 8.33
N GLU A 272 -16.69 -20.37 8.43
CA GLU A 272 -17.54 -20.63 9.60
C GLU A 272 -17.65 -22.13 9.93
N ILE A 273 -17.61 -23.00 8.93
CA ILE A 273 -17.64 -24.46 9.11
C ILE A 273 -16.24 -25.11 9.09
N GLY A 274 -15.16 -24.30 9.06
CA GLY A 274 -13.78 -24.77 9.18
C GLY A 274 -13.11 -25.26 7.89
N VAL A 275 -13.65 -24.96 6.71
CA VAL A 275 -13.11 -25.39 5.40
C VAL A 275 -12.25 -24.26 4.79
N LEU A 276 -11.13 -23.95 5.46
CA LEU A 276 -10.28 -22.80 5.14
C LEU A 276 -9.59 -22.82 3.75
N PRO A 277 -9.05 -23.95 3.24
CA PRO A 277 -8.39 -23.97 1.94
C PRO A 277 -9.33 -23.60 0.79
N GLU A 278 -10.55 -24.15 0.80
CA GLU A 278 -11.57 -23.86 -0.21
C GLU A 278 -12.06 -22.41 -0.11
N ALA A 279 -12.21 -21.89 1.12
CA ALA A 279 -12.54 -20.48 1.32
C ALA A 279 -11.47 -19.54 0.71
N ALA A 280 -10.19 -19.82 0.94
CA ALA A 280 -9.09 -19.02 0.41
C ALA A 280 -9.03 -19.06 -1.13
N ASP A 281 -9.29 -20.22 -1.75
CA ASP A 281 -9.35 -20.35 -3.22
C ASP A 281 -10.49 -19.53 -3.82
N LEU A 282 -11.70 -19.64 -3.26
CA LEU A 282 -12.85 -18.85 -3.72
C LEU A 282 -12.62 -17.34 -3.58
N LEU A 283 -11.96 -16.91 -2.49
CA LEU A 283 -11.58 -15.50 -2.30
C LEU A 283 -10.54 -15.02 -3.32
N GLU A 284 -9.57 -15.86 -3.69
CA GLU A 284 -8.59 -15.52 -4.73
C GLU A 284 -9.28 -15.43 -6.11
N ARG A 285 -10.17 -16.37 -6.45
CA ARG A 285 -10.98 -16.31 -7.69
C ARG A 285 -11.85 -15.05 -7.74
N ALA A 286 -12.49 -14.70 -6.63
CA ALA A 286 -13.29 -13.48 -6.53
C ALA A 286 -12.42 -12.21 -6.65
N ARG A 287 -11.22 -12.21 -6.04
CA ARG A 287 -10.25 -11.11 -6.18
C ARG A 287 -9.74 -10.98 -7.61
N GLN A 288 -9.58 -12.07 -8.36
CA GLN A 288 -9.17 -11.99 -9.76
C GLN A 288 -10.22 -11.31 -10.64
N SER A 289 -11.51 -11.56 -10.40
CA SER A 289 -12.60 -10.90 -11.13
C SER A 289 -12.87 -9.46 -10.65
N GLN A 290 -12.55 -9.14 -9.40
CA GLN A 290 -12.65 -7.80 -8.83
C GLN A 290 -11.36 -7.39 -8.09
N PRO A 291 -10.27 -7.09 -8.82
CA PRO A 291 -8.94 -6.86 -8.24
C PRO A 291 -8.86 -5.63 -7.34
N HIS A 292 -9.77 -4.68 -7.52
CA HIS A 292 -9.84 -3.41 -6.79
C HIS A 292 -10.83 -3.45 -5.61
N SER A 293 -11.36 -4.62 -5.27
CA SER A 293 -12.26 -4.77 -4.12
C SER A 293 -11.46 -4.83 -2.82
N ILE A 294 -11.56 -3.77 -2.03
CA ILE A 294 -10.98 -3.68 -0.69
C ILE A 294 -11.53 -4.79 0.22
N HIS A 295 -12.80 -5.12 0.06
CA HIS A 295 -13.47 -6.15 0.83
C HIS A 295 -12.88 -7.55 0.56
N LEU A 296 -12.67 -7.90 -0.71
CA LEU A 296 -12.01 -9.15 -1.08
C LEU A 296 -10.54 -9.19 -0.65
N ALA A 297 -9.84 -8.06 -0.76
CA ALA A 297 -8.45 -7.96 -0.35
C ALA A 297 -8.27 -8.19 1.16
N VAL A 298 -9.15 -7.63 2.00
CA VAL A 298 -9.17 -7.88 3.46
C VAL A 298 -9.50 -9.34 3.76
N ALA A 299 -10.60 -9.86 3.21
CA ALA A 299 -11.05 -11.23 3.46
C ALA A 299 -9.98 -12.27 3.05
N LEU A 300 -9.37 -12.10 1.87
CA LEU A 300 -8.31 -12.98 1.39
C LEU A 300 -7.03 -12.89 2.25
N ALA A 301 -6.65 -11.70 2.70
CA ALA A 301 -5.50 -11.52 3.57
C ALA A 301 -5.68 -12.30 4.89
N LEU A 302 -6.87 -12.22 5.50
CA LEU A 302 -7.20 -12.97 6.71
C LEU A 302 -7.32 -14.48 6.46
N ALA A 303 -7.98 -14.91 5.40
CA ALA A 303 -8.11 -16.33 5.06
C ALA A 303 -6.73 -16.99 4.86
N ARG A 304 -5.82 -16.32 4.13
CA ARG A 304 -4.44 -16.79 3.94
C ARG A 304 -3.65 -16.81 5.25
N HIS A 305 -3.81 -15.78 6.09
CA HIS A 305 -3.16 -15.77 7.40
C HIS A 305 -3.67 -16.92 8.30
N ARG A 306 -4.97 -17.21 8.30
CA ARG A 306 -5.54 -18.34 9.05
C ARG A 306 -5.04 -19.69 8.53
N LEU A 307 -4.85 -19.81 7.22
CA LEU A 307 -4.34 -21.02 6.58
C LEU A 307 -2.85 -21.23 6.84
N TRP A 308 -2.05 -20.17 6.81
CA TRP A 308 -0.61 -20.18 7.04
C TRP A 308 -0.18 -19.06 8.01
N PRO A 309 -0.37 -19.22 9.33
CA PRO A 309 -0.07 -18.18 10.31
C PRO A 309 1.41 -17.78 10.33
N GLU A 310 2.28 -18.77 10.11
CA GLU A 310 3.74 -18.68 10.15
C GLU A 310 4.37 -18.39 8.77
N ASP A 311 3.60 -18.00 7.75
CA ASP A 311 4.15 -17.69 6.41
C ASP A 311 5.29 -16.67 6.51
N PRO A 312 6.55 -17.04 6.18
CA PRO A 312 7.75 -16.24 6.42
C PRO A 312 7.98 -15.14 5.37
N GLY A 313 7.13 -15.02 4.35
CA GLY A 313 7.19 -13.88 3.43
C GLY A 313 6.43 -12.68 3.99
N ASP A 314 6.87 -11.45 3.68
CA ASP A 314 6.13 -10.21 4.01
C ASP A 314 4.78 -10.09 3.24
N ALA A 315 4.10 -11.20 2.96
CA ALA A 315 2.91 -11.27 2.14
C ALA A 315 1.70 -10.63 2.80
N LEU A 316 1.56 -10.74 4.13
CA LEU A 316 0.52 -10.03 4.87
C LEU A 316 0.83 -8.54 4.93
N GLU A 317 2.09 -8.22 5.19
CA GLU A 317 2.62 -6.86 5.35
C GLU A 317 2.47 -6.08 4.03
N ARG A 318 2.89 -6.64 2.88
CA ARG A 318 2.69 -6.04 1.54
C ARG A 318 1.21 -5.86 1.17
N ARG A 319 0.35 -6.83 1.55
CA ARG A 319 -1.10 -6.72 1.34
C ARG A 319 -1.70 -5.61 2.20
N PHE A 320 -1.22 -5.47 3.43
CA PHE A 320 -1.63 -4.40 4.33
C PHE A 320 -1.21 -3.03 3.79
N GLU A 321 0.02 -2.89 3.28
CA GLU A 321 0.48 -1.66 2.62
C GLU A 321 -0.41 -1.29 1.42
N SER A 322 -0.77 -2.28 0.58
CA SER A 322 -1.68 -2.09 -0.55
C SER A 322 -3.08 -1.64 -0.08
N LEU A 323 -3.61 -2.28 0.96
CA LEU A 323 -4.87 -1.90 1.59
C LEU A 323 -4.81 -0.49 2.18
N GLN A 324 -3.67 -0.09 2.74
CA GLN A 324 -3.48 1.25 3.26
C GLN A 324 -3.44 2.31 2.16
N ALA A 325 -2.86 1.98 1.00
CA ALA A 325 -2.88 2.86 -0.16
C ALA A 325 -4.32 3.09 -0.67
N TRP A 326 -5.15 2.05 -0.64
CA TRP A 326 -6.51 2.09 -1.20
C TRP A 326 -7.59 2.53 -0.22
N ALA A 327 -7.45 2.20 1.07
CA ALA A 327 -8.48 2.33 2.08
C ALA A 327 -7.94 2.91 3.41
N PRO A 328 -7.28 4.08 3.40
CA PRO A 328 -6.65 4.61 4.60
C PRO A 328 -7.64 4.94 5.73
N GLY A 329 -8.85 5.41 5.37
CA GLY A 329 -9.91 5.68 6.34
C GLY A 329 -10.39 4.42 7.06
N LEU A 330 -10.58 3.33 6.31
CA LEU A 330 -10.92 2.01 6.85
C LEU A 330 -9.90 1.57 7.89
N LEU A 331 -8.62 1.50 7.52
CA LEU A 331 -7.61 0.93 8.40
C LEU A 331 -7.40 1.82 9.63
N SER A 332 -7.53 3.14 9.48
CA SER A 332 -7.55 4.06 10.61
C SER A 332 -8.69 3.76 11.59
N ASP A 333 -9.91 3.57 11.09
CA ASP A 333 -11.07 3.26 11.94
C ASP A 333 -10.94 1.88 12.60
N ALA A 334 -10.48 0.89 11.83
CA ALA A 334 -10.26 -0.47 12.33
C ALA A 334 -9.18 -0.50 13.42
N ALA A 335 -8.07 0.20 13.22
CA ALA A 335 -7.01 0.32 14.21
C ALA A 335 -7.49 0.99 15.50
N ARG A 336 -8.30 2.06 15.37
CA ARG A 336 -8.93 2.72 16.53
C ARG A 336 -9.84 1.76 17.30
N VAL A 337 -10.70 1.01 16.61
CA VAL A 337 -11.58 0.01 17.25
C VAL A 337 -10.76 -1.11 17.90
N ALA A 338 -9.65 -1.52 17.28
CA ALA A 338 -8.74 -2.52 17.81
C ALA A 338 -7.87 -2.01 18.99
N GLY A 339 -7.87 -0.70 19.27
CA GLY A 339 -6.96 -0.11 20.26
C GLY A 339 -5.48 -0.20 19.85
N VAL A 340 -5.19 -0.09 18.55
CA VAL A 340 -3.85 -0.20 17.98
C VAL A 340 -3.46 1.11 17.30
N ASP A 341 -2.23 1.57 17.55
CA ASP A 341 -1.65 2.67 16.78
C ASP A 341 -1.25 2.19 15.38
N LEU A 342 -1.97 2.64 14.36
CA LEU A 342 -1.68 2.32 12.95
C LEU A 342 -0.32 2.90 12.50
N TRP A 343 0.06 4.05 13.05
CA TRP A 343 1.25 4.79 12.67
C TRP A 343 2.28 4.84 13.78
N THR A 344 3.52 4.56 13.42
CA THR A 344 4.71 4.76 14.24
C THR A 344 5.52 5.96 13.70
N ASP A 345 6.52 6.42 14.44
CA ASP A 345 7.46 7.42 13.93
C ASP A 345 8.38 6.88 12.81
N ARG A 346 8.32 5.57 12.52
CA ARG A 346 9.06 4.91 11.43
C ARG A 346 8.18 4.56 10.24
N GLY A 347 6.89 4.89 10.26
CA GLY A 347 5.93 4.54 9.21
C GLY A 347 4.73 3.75 9.72
N VAL A 348 4.04 3.04 8.82
CA VAL A 348 2.93 2.14 9.19
C VAL A 348 3.46 1.05 10.12
N ILE A 349 2.64 0.63 11.08
CA ILE A 349 2.97 -0.52 11.94
C ILE A 349 3.26 -1.76 11.07
N SER A 350 4.33 -2.49 11.39
CA SER A 350 4.75 -3.68 10.63
C SER A 350 4.64 -4.97 11.44
N GLU A 351 4.29 -4.88 12.71
CA GLU A 351 4.15 -6.05 13.58
C GLU A 351 2.90 -6.86 13.19
N ARG A 352 3.10 -8.14 12.85
CA ARG A 352 2.05 -9.04 12.34
C ARG A 352 0.83 -9.15 13.25
N GLY A 353 1.01 -9.30 14.58
CA GLY A 353 -0.11 -9.40 15.53
C GLY A 353 -1.05 -8.18 15.48
N PRO A 354 -0.53 -6.95 15.65
CA PRO A 354 -1.29 -5.72 15.41
C PRO A 354 -1.95 -5.63 14.03
N LEU A 355 -1.25 -5.97 12.94
CA LEU A 355 -1.80 -5.97 11.58
C LEU A 355 -3.04 -6.87 11.44
N VAL A 356 -2.97 -8.09 11.99
CA VAL A 356 -4.09 -9.04 11.96
C VAL A 356 -5.29 -8.47 12.71
N ARG A 357 -5.09 -7.92 13.92
CA ARG A 357 -6.20 -7.30 14.68
C ARG A 357 -6.86 -6.15 13.92
N ILE A 358 -6.06 -5.32 13.24
CA ILE A 358 -6.58 -4.24 12.39
C ILE A 358 -7.40 -4.83 11.25
N LEU A 359 -6.90 -5.85 10.55
CA LEU A 359 -7.62 -6.48 9.44
C LEU A 359 -8.90 -7.17 9.91
N GLU A 360 -8.92 -7.83 11.06
CA GLU A 360 -10.13 -8.40 11.65
C GLU A 360 -11.17 -7.33 11.97
N GLN A 361 -10.76 -6.20 12.54
CA GLN A 361 -11.67 -5.08 12.75
C GLN A 361 -12.10 -4.42 11.43
N ALA A 362 -11.23 -4.39 10.43
CA ALA A 362 -11.56 -3.90 9.09
C ALA A 362 -12.63 -4.77 8.44
N GLN A 363 -12.47 -6.10 8.52
CA GLN A 363 -13.47 -7.08 8.09
C GLN A 363 -14.78 -6.88 8.88
N ALA A 364 -14.71 -6.75 10.20
CA ALA A 364 -15.91 -6.53 11.01
C ALA A 364 -16.63 -5.21 10.69
N LEU A 365 -15.91 -4.13 10.38
CA LEU A 365 -16.50 -2.85 9.97
C LEU A 365 -17.19 -2.94 8.61
N LEU A 366 -16.59 -3.72 7.69
CA LEU A 366 -17.19 -4.04 6.40
C LEU A 366 -18.42 -4.95 6.51
N GLU A 367 -18.42 -5.84 7.50
CA GLU A 367 -19.47 -6.84 7.69
C GLU A 367 -20.62 -6.36 8.58
N ARG A 368 -20.41 -5.37 9.47
CA ARG A 368 -21.45 -4.87 10.37
C ARG A 368 -22.62 -4.23 9.60
N GLY A 369 -22.39 -3.67 8.41
CA GLY A 369 -23.45 -3.23 7.49
C GLY A 369 -23.59 -4.18 6.30
N ASP A 370 -24.58 -5.07 6.35
CA ASP A 370 -24.81 -6.21 5.45
C ASP A 370 -24.79 -5.89 3.92
N PHE A 371 -23.69 -6.31 3.30
CA PHE A 371 -23.53 -7.07 2.04
C PHE A 371 -23.97 -6.53 0.67
N THR A 372 -22.99 -6.15 -0.15
CA THR A 372 -22.71 -6.71 -1.51
C THR A 372 -21.28 -6.32 -1.92
N LEU A 373 -20.66 -7.06 -2.84
CA LEU A 373 -19.45 -6.60 -3.54
C LEU A 373 -19.82 -5.54 -4.57
N GLY A 374 -20.03 -4.32 -4.07
CA GLY A 374 -20.45 -3.16 -4.84
C GLY A 374 -20.32 -1.83 -4.07
N GLN A 375 -19.36 -1.75 -3.12
CA GLN A 375 -18.94 -0.52 -2.40
C GLN A 375 -19.82 -0.17 -1.15
N PRO A 376 -19.26 0.40 -0.05
CA PRO A 376 -19.19 -0.09 1.36
C PRO A 376 -19.94 0.77 2.42
N CYS A 377 -19.79 0.52 3.72
CA CYS A 377 -20.04 1.52 4.78
C CYS A 377 -18.77 1.76 5.61
N TRP A 378 -18.36 3.02 5.80
CA TRP A 378 -17.26 3.37 6.73
C TRP A 378 -17.79 4.29 7.81
N ARG A 379 -18.41 3.67 8.81
CA ARG A 379 -18.38 4.04 10.23
C ARG A 379 -19.71 3.65 10.90
N ALA A 380 -19.61 2.87 11.97
CA ALA A 380 -20.62 2.84 13.02
C ALA A 380 -20.46 4.11 13.87
N SER A 381 -21.57 4.79 14.19
CA SER A 381 -21.56 5.90 15.14
C SER A 381 -21.07 5.43 16.53
N PRO A 382 -20.71 6.35 17.44
CA PRO A 382 -20.44 6.02 18.85
C PRO A 382 -21.59 5.25 19.52
N GLU A 383 -22.81 5.34 18.98
CA GLU A 383 -24.01 4.63 19.43
C GLU A 383 -24.27 3.30 18.67
N GLY A 384 -23.38 2.85 17.78
CA GLY A 384 -23.49 1.56 17.10
C GLY A 384 -24.45 1.50 15.92
N SER A 385 -24.97 2.64 15.43
CA SER A 385 -25.80 2.66 14.20
C SER A 385 -24.94 2.88 12.95
N LEU A 386 -25.18 2.05 11.92
CA LEU A 386 -24.47 2.08 10.65
C LEU A 386 -25.20 2.97 9.66
N ARG A 387 -24.44 3.79 8.92
CA ARG A 387 -24.98 4.57 7.81
C ARG A 387 -24.05 4.43 6.62
N PHE A 388 -24.67 4.07 5.51
CA PHE A 388 -24.13 3.71 4.20
C PHE A 388 -22.96 4.59 3.71
N SER A 389 -22.05 4.00 2.91
CA SER A 389 -20.97 4.70 2.20
C SER A 389 -20.89 4.22 0.74
N ALA A 390 -20.07 4.89 -0.03
CA ALA A 390 -19.57 4.45 -1.32
C ALA A 390 -18.05 4.71 -1.23
N LEU A 391 -17.23 3.68 -1.21
CA LEU A 391 -15.80 3.77 -1.40
C LEU A 391 -15.64 3.81 -2.88
N VAL A 392 -14.71 4.62 -3.28
CA VAL A 392 -14.07 4.59 -4.56
C VAL A 392 -13.48 3.19 -4.79
N HIS A 393 -13.80 2.54 -5.92
CA HIS A 393 -13.01 1.40 -6.39
C HIS A 393 -11.55 1.88 -6.43
N ALA A 394 -10.56 1.06 -6.08
CA ALA A 394 -9.18 1.48 -6.29
C ALA A 394 -9.01 1.79 -7.79
N GLU A 395 -9.00 3.07 -8.15
CA GLU A 395 -8.87 3.49 -9.55
C GLU A 395 -7.42 3.24 -9.98
N PRO A 396 -7.18 2.82 -11.23
CA PRO A 396 -5.83 2.74 -11.77
C PRO A 396 -5.14 4.11 -11.66
N GLY A 397 -3.94 4.17 -11.07
CA GLY A 397 -3.15 5.41 -10.92
C GLY A 397 -2.76 5.72 -9.48
N GLU A 398 -2.73 7.01 -9.14
CA GLU A 398 -2.33 7.51 -7.81
C GLU A 398 -3.24 6.97 -6.70
N SER A 399 -2.64 6.43 -5.64
CA SER A 399 -3.40 5.82 -4.55
C SER A 399 -4.29 6.84 -3.83
N LEU A 400 -5.38 6.39 -3.19
CA LEU A 400 -6.23 7.27 -2.39
C LEU A 400 -5.40 7.94 -1.28
N PHE A 401 -4.47 7.21 -0.66
CA PHE A 401 -3.57 7.74 0.34
C PHE A 401 -2.69 8.89 -0.20
N GLU A 402 -2.06 8.71 -1.36
CA GLU A 402 -1.23 9.77 -1.99
C GLU A 402 -2.07 11.00 -2.34
N ARG A 403 -3.18 10.81 -3.07
CA ARG A 403 -4.12 11.90 -3.42
C ARG A 403 -4.60 12.65 -2.18
N PHE A 404 -4.94 11.91 -1.13
CA PHE A 404 -5.42 12.48 0.13
C PHE A 404 -4.33 13.31 0.81
N HIS A 405 -3.09 12.81 0.87
CA HIS A 405 -2.01 13.45 1.63
C HIS A 405 -1.11 14.40 0.80
N ALA A 406 -1.32 14.51 -0.51
CA ALA A 406 -0.46 15.26 -1.45
C ALA A 406 -0.15 16.70 -1.01
N GLN A 407 -1.14 17.45 -0.52
CA GLN A 407 -0.97 18.86 -0.14
C GLN A 407 -0.85 19.09 1.38
N ASP A 408 -0.69 18.04 2.19
CA ASP A 408 -0.62 18.20 3.65
C ASP A 408 0.57 19.07 4.08
N ARG A 409 1.73 18.89 3.43
CA ARG A 409 2.92 19.70 3.75
C ARG A 409 2.67 21.19 3.55
N GLU A 410 2.11 21.59 2.42
CA GLU A 410 1.82 22.99 2.10
C GLU A 410 0.75 23.57 3.03
N ARG A 411 -0.31 22.78 3.29
CA ARG A 411 -1.40 23.16 4.20
C ARG A 411 -0.89 23.37 5.62
N LEU A 412 -0.08 22.45 6.14
CA LEU A 412 0.51 22.56 7.48
C LEU A 412 1.46 23.76 7.59
N ALA A 413 2.30 24.01 6.59
CA ALA A 413 3.17 25.19 6.58
C ALA A 413 2.37 26.51 6.58
N ALA A 414 1.28 26.58 5.80
CA ALA A 414 0.41 27.76 5.79
C ALA A 414 -0.29 27.99 7.15
N LEU A 415 -0.69 26.91 7.83
CA LEU A 415 -1.31 26.95 9.15
C LEU A 415 -0.31 27.29 10.26
N GLU A 416 0.90 26.75 10.19
CA GLU A 416 2.02 27.11 11.07
C GLU A 416 2.31 28.62 10.98
N GLY A 417 2.42 29.17 9.78
CA GLY A 417 2.61 30.61 9.59
C GLY A 417 1.45 31.45 10.13
N ALA A 418 0.21 30.98 10.03
CA ALA A 418 -0.95 31.65 10.62
C ALA A 418 -0.91 31.63 12.15
N LEU A 419 -0.50 30.51 12.74
CA LEU A 419 -0.33 30.36 14.19
C LEU A 419 0.78 31.28 14.72
N ILE A 420 1.94 31.29 14.07
CA ILE A 420 3.08 32.15 14.44
C ILE A 420 2.68 33.63 14.39
N ARG A 421 1.98 34.07 13.33
CA ARG A 421 1.46 35.45 13.24
C ARG A 421 0.48 35.77 14.36
N ALA A 422 -0.41 34.84 14.71
CA ALA A 422 -1.37 35.03 15.80
C ALA A 422 -0.69 35.12 17.18
N LEU A 423 0.46 34.46 17.34
CA LEU A 423 1.27 34.52 18.56
C LEU A 423 2.12 35.80 18.65
N GLY A 424 2.29 36.53 17.55
CA GLY A 424 3.10 37.76 17.51
C GLY A 424 4.59 37.50 17.76
N VAL A 425 5.08 36.29 17.47
CA VAL A 425 6.47 35.91 17.65
C VAL A 425 7.16 35.83 16.29
N ASN A 426 8.46 36.15 16.27
CA ASN A 426 9.28 36.04 15.08
C ASN A 426 10.26 34.88 15.30
N PRO A 427 9.96 33.67 14.79
CA PRO A 427 10.83 32.52 15.02
C PRO A 427 12.24 32.84 14.54
N PRO A 428 13.29 32.42 15.27
CA PRO A 428 14.64 32.52 14.78
C PRO A 428 14.70 31.87 13.40
N LYS A 429 15.33 32.56 12.43
CA LYS A 429 15.61 31.93 11.15
C LYS A 429 16.36 30.64 11.46
N PRO A 430 15.87 29.50 10.99
CA PRO A 430 16.50 28.23 11.26
C PRO A 430 17.94 28.32 10.76
N GLU A 431 18.89 28.34 11.70
CA GLU A 431 20.30 28.25 11.40
C GLU A 431 20.52 26.87 10.79
N GLY A 432 20.50 26.83 9.45
CA GLY A 432 20.70 25.61 8.68
C GLY A 432 19.51 24.65 8.55
N ALA A 433 18.25 25.05 8.76
CA ALA A 433 17.16 24.07 8.72
C ALA A 433 15.86 24.41 7.95
N ASP A 434 15.62 25.62 7.42
CA ASP A 434 14.28 25.92 6.87
C ASP A 434 14.19 27.23 6.04
N ALA A 435 14.94 27.28 4.93
CA ALA A 435 14.44 27.95 3.73
C ALA A 435 13.81 26.86 2.86
N GLY A 436 12.49 26.71 2.96
CA GLY A 436 11.75 25.58 2.40
C GLY A 436 11.94 25.36 0.89
N SER A 437 11.69 24.12 0.47
CA SER A 437 11.26 23.73 -0.89
C SER A 437 12.09 24.16 -2.11
N ARG A 438 13.35 24.57 -1.94
CA ARG A 438 14.40 24.17 -2.89
C ARG A 438 15.14 22.99 -2.28
N GLY A 439 15.36 21.94 -3.08
CA GLY A 439 15.82 20.63 -2.64
C GLY A 439 16.82 20.66 -1.50
N GLN A 440 16.63 19.76 -0.53
CA GLN A 440 17.57 19.48 0.54
C GLN A 440 19.01 19.44 0.02
N ARG A 441 19.74 20.54 0.15
CA ARG A 441 21.15 20.47 0.51
C ARG A 441 21.13 20.10 1.97
N GLY A 442 21.46 18.85 2.26
CA GLY A 442 21.94 18.49 3.58
C GLY A 442 23.09 19.44 3.96
N ALA A 443 23.55 19.35 5.21
CA ALA A 443 24.95 19.69 5.49
C ALA A 443 25.77 19.25 4.27
N ARG A 444 26.50 20.17 3.64
CA ARG A 444 27.43 19.82 2.57
C ARG A 444 28.37 18.79 3.20
N SER A 445 28.05 17.51 3.08
CA SER A 445 29.08 16.53 2.86
C SER A 445 29.79 17.08 1.64
N GLU A 446 31.10 17.29 1.78
CA GLU A 446 31.90 17.52 0.58
C GLU A 446 31.49 16.46 -0.45
N PRO A 447 31.30 16.83 -1.74
CA PRO A 447 30.92 15.88 -2.76
C PRO A 447 31.77 14.63 -2.64
N TRP A 448 31.13 13.47 -2.45
CA TRP A 448 31.86 12.21 -2.30
C TRP A 448 32.73 12.05 -3.54
N THR A 449 34.04 12.13 -3.32
CA THR A 449 35.01 11.94 -4.38
C THR A 449 35.29 10.45 -4.47
N PRO A 450 35.05 9.80 -5.63
CA PRO A 450 35.35 8.39 -5.81
C PRO A 450 36.80 8.08 -5.39
N ARG A 451 36.98 7.04 -4.57
CA ARG A 451 38.30 6.66 -4.01
C ARG A 451 38.77 5.29 -4.47
N THR A 452 37.85 4.48 -4.97
CA THR A 452 38.04 3.08 -5.37
C THR A 452 37.98 2.94 -6.89
N LEU A 453 37.06 3.66 -7.54
CA LEU A 453 36.86 3.61 -8.99
C LEU A 453 37.75 4.63 -9.73
N SER A 454 38.42 4.15 -10.77
CA SER A 454 39.11 5.00 -11.75
C SER A 454 38.11 5.77 -12.61
N ARG A 455 38.59 6.82 -13.30
CA ARG A 455 37.77 7.57 -14.25
C ARG A 455 37.30 6.68 -15.40
N GLU A 456 38.16 5.79 -15.87
CA GLU A 456 37.86 4.83 -16.95
C GLU A 456 36.74 3.87 -16.54
N GLN A 457 36.74 3.39 -15.28
CA GLN A 457 35.65 2.58 -14.75
C GLN A 457 34.34 3.38 -14.63
N LEU A 458 34.40 4.64 -14.22
CA LEU A 458 33.20 5.48 -14.19
C LEU A 458 32.62 5.72 -15.59
N GLU A 459 33.45 6.02 -16.58
CA GLU A 459 32.97 6.16 -17.98
C GLU A 459 32.39 4.86 -18.50
N ARG A 460 33.01 3.71 -18.19
CA ARG A 460 32.45 2.41 -18.55
C ARG A 460 31.11 2.14 -17.86
N PHE A 461 30.96 2.54 -16.60
CA PHE A 461 29.67 2.43 -15.91
C PHE A 461 28.60 3.30 -16.57
N TYR A 462 28.93 4.49 -17.06
CA TYR A 462 27.99 5.33 -17.80
C TYR A 462 27.60 4.75 -19.17
N GLU A 463 28.51 4.06 -19.84
CA GLU A 463 28.29 3.45 -21.17
C GLU A 463 27.58 2.09 -21.11
N ASP A 464 27.99 1.24 -20.16
CA ASP A 464 27.55 -0.15 -20.06
C ASP A 464 26.48 -0.35 -18.98
N GLY A 465 26.40 0.55 -17.99
CA GLY A 465 25.49 0.43 -16.85
C GLY A 465 25.90 -0.60 -15.81
N PHE A 466 27.08 -1.21 -15.92
CA PHE A 466 27.62 -2.16 -14.94
C PHE A 466 29.15 -2.16 -14.89
N LEU A 467 29.70 -2.74 -13.83
CA LEU A 467 31.14 -2.99 -13.65
C LEU A 467 31.36 -4.40 -13.11
N VAL A 468 32.46 -5.02 -13.53
CA VAL A 468 32.92 -6.33 -13.04
C VAL A 468 34.19 -6.14 -12.24
N PHE A 469 34.23 -6.76 -11.06
CA PHE A 469 35.36 -6.77 -10.14
C PHE A 469 35.85 -8.21 -10.01
N GLU A 470 36.96 -8.52 -10.65
CA GLU A 470 37.58 -9.84 -10.60
C GLU A 470 38.15 -10.11 -9.19
N GLY A 471 37.90 -11.31 -8.66
CA GLY A 471 38.39 -11.72 -7.33
C GLY A 471 37.94 -10.78 -6.19
N ALA A 472 36.75 -10.22 -6.31
CA ALA A 472 36.20 -9.25 -5.37
C ALA A 472 35.93 -9.82 -3.97
N PHE A 473 35.75 -11.13 -3.84
CA PHE A 473 35.60 -11.82 -2.57
C PHE A 473 36.31 -13.18 -2.57
N ASP A 474 36.51 -13.73 -1.37
CA ASP A 474 37.31 -14.94 -1.14
C ASP A 474 36.66 -16.20 -1.78
N PRO A 475 37.33 -16.88 -2.72
CA PRO A 475 36.83 -18.14 -3.30
C PRO A 475 36.60 -19.24 -2.26
N ASP A 476 37.33 -19.26 -1.15
CA ASP A 476 37.10 -20.21 -0.06
C ASP A 476 35.79 -19.94 0.68
N LEU A 477 35.36 -18.67 0.79
CA LEU A 477 34.03 -18.33 1.29
C LEU A 477 32.96 -18.86 0.34
N ALA A 478 33.15 -18.68 -0.96
CA ALA A 478 32.24 -19.21 -1.97
C ALA A 478 32.07 -20.73 -1.88
N ARG A 479 33.18 -21.46 -1.72
CA ARG A 479 33.16 -22.91 -1.52
C ARG A 479 32.40 -23.31 -0.25
N ARG A 480 32.69 -22.67 0.90
CA ARG A 480 32.00 -22.95 2.16
C ARG A 480 30.48 -22.74 2.06
N TRP A 481 30.06 -21.63 1.45
CA TRP A 481 28.63 -21.34 1.25
C TRP A 481 27.97 -22.32 0.30
N ARG A 482 28.65 -22.79 -0.76
CA ARG A 482 28.12 -23.88 -1.60
C ARG A 482 27.98 -25.20 -0.84
N GLU A 483 28.98 -25.60 -0.06
CA GLU A 483 28.92 -26.82 0.76
C GLU A 483 27.78 -26.77 1.79
N ASP A 484 27.60 -25.61 2.43
CA ASP A 484 26.46 -25.38 3.33
C ASP A 484 25.13 -25.35 2.59
N ALA A 485 25.07 -24.76 1.40
CA ALA A 485 23.86 -24.74 0.57
C ALA A 485 23.41 -26.14 0.15
N ILE A 486 24.35 -26.99 -0.31
CA ILE A 486 24.07 -28.39 -0.65
C ILE A 486 23.48 -29.11 0.57
N ARG A 487 24.09 -28.93 1.75
CA ARG A 487 23.57 -29.50 3.00
C ARG A 487 22.16 -29.00 3.31
N ARG A 488 21.90 -27.69 3.23
CA ARG A 488 20.59 -27.09 3.51
C ARG A 488 19.50 -27.61 2.58
N ILE A 489 19.78 -27.69 1.28
CA ILE A 489 18.85 -28.20 0.26
C ILE A 489 18.56 -29.68 0.53
N ARG A 490 19.58 -30.48 0.84
CA ARG A 490 19.43 -31.92 1.04
C ARG A 490 18.71 -32.29 2.34
N ASP A 491 19.08 -31.62 3.44
CA ASP A 491 18.74 -32.08 4.79
C ASP A 491 17.46 -31.41 5.31
N ALA A 492 17.20 -30.15 4.93
CA ALA A 492 16.04 -29.37 5.40
C ALA A 492 15.48 -28.41 4.32
N PRO A 493 15.12 -28.90 3.12
CA PRO A 493 14.63 -28.05 2.03
C PRO A 493 13.39 -27.21 2.41
N GLU A 494 12.50 -27.75 3.26
CA GLU A 494 11.31 -27.06 3.77
C GLU A 494 11.61 -25.77 4.55
N ARG A 495 12.82 -25.65 5.10
CA ARG A 495 13.24 -24.47 5.86
C ARG A 495 13.94 -23.45 4.97
N TRP A 496 14.69 -23.91 3.99
CA TRP A 496 15.67 -23.07 3.30
C TRP A 496 15.32 -22.79 1.84
N VAL A 497 14.56 -23.65 1.17
CA VAL A 497 14.22 -23.50 -0.24
C VAL A 497 12.87 -22.79 -0.36
N ARG A 498 12.86 -21.62 -1.00
CA ARG A 498 11.63 -20.84 -1.22
C ARG A 498 10.64 -21.65 -2.05
N GLY A 499 9.44 -21.84 -1.52
CA GLY A 499 8.32 -22.49 -2.22
C GLY A 499 8.36 -24.02 -2.21
N TYR A 500 9.28 -24.65 -1.47
CA TYR A 500 9.33 -26.11 -1.37
C TYR A 500 8.14 -26.68 -0.59
N ASP A 501 7.38 -27.60 -1.22
CA ASP A 501 6.31 -28.36 -0.58
C ASP A 501 6.79 -29.78 -0.25
N PRO A 502 6.92 -30.16 1.04
CA PRO A 502 7.33 -31.50 1.42
C PRO A 502 6.32 -32.61 1.03
N ALA A 503 5.09 -32.26 0.65
CA ALA A 503 4.08 -33.21 0.21
C ALA A 503 4.22 -33.60 -1.28
N ASP A 504 4.91 -32.80 -2.11
CA ASP A 504 5.15 -33.12 -3.51
C ASP A 504 6.37 -34.04 -3.66
N ALA A 505 6.13 -35.35 -3.67
CA ALA A 505 7.17 -36.35 -3.85
C ALA A 505 7.88 -36.25 -5.23
N SER A 506 7.23 -35.70 -6.26
CA SER A 506 7.81 -35.58 -7.60
C SER A 506 8.84 -34.45 -7.71
N ALA A 507 8.72 -33.46 -6.83
CA ALA A 507 9.62 -32.32 -6.71
C ALA A 507 10.49 -32.39 -5.45
N SER A 508 10.76 -33.60 -4.93
CA SER A 508 11.54 -33.74 -3.69
C SER A 508 13.00 -33.32 -3.89
N LEU A 509 13.51 -32.50 -2.96
CA LEU A 509 14.93 -32.10 -2.88
C LEU A 509 15.67 -32.85 -1.77
N ARG A 510 14.98 -33.74 -1.03
CA ARG A 510 15.63 -34.60 -0.04
C ARG A 510 16.57 -35.56 -0.77
N GLY A 511 17.83 -35.60 -0.32
CA GLY A 511 18.86 -36.37 -1.02
C GLY A 511 19.48 -35.65 -2.22
N PHE A 512 19.23 -34.34 -2.41
CA PHE A 512 19.89 -33.54 -3.44
C PHE A 512 21.41 -33.75 -3.43
N ASP A 513 21.95 -34.10 -4.60
CA ASP A 513 23.37 -34.30 -4.85
C ASP A 513 23.77 -33.53 -6.13
N PRO A 514 24.66 -32.53 -6.04
CA PRO A 514 25.14 -31.82 -7.22
C PRO A 514 25.95 -32.70 -8.19
N GLY A 515 26.39 -33.89 -7.77
CA GLY A 515 27.06 -34.87 -8.63
C GLY A 515 26.09 -35.82 -9.37
N ASP A 516 24.81 -35.87 -8.99
CA ASP A 516 23.81 -36.75 -9.57
C ASP A 516 22.61 -35.96 -10.11
N ARG A 517 22.56 -35.80 -11.45
CA ARG A 517 21.49 -35.10 -12.17
C ARG A 517 20.09 -35.67 -11.92
N SER A 518 19.99 -36.96 -11.56
CA SER A 518 18.68 -37.56 -11.28
C SER A 518 18.02 -36.99 -10.03
N THR A 519 18.80 -36.33 -9.15
CA THR A 519 18.31 -35.64 -7.95
C THR A 519 17.88 -34.19 -8.21
N TRP A 520 18.07 -33.67 -9.42
CA TRP A 520 17.75 -32.29 -9.79
C TRP A 520 16.29 -32.16 -10.23
N THR A 521 15.38 -32.30 -9.27
CA THR A 521 13.94 -32.31 -9.50
C THR A 521 13.35 -30.91 -9.77
N TRP A 522 14.13 -29.84 -9.55
CA TRP A 522 13.73 -28.45 -9.77
C TRP A 522 14.55 -27.81 -10.90
N PRO A 523 13.97 -26.87 -11.67
CA PRO A 523 14.73 -26.13 -12.68
C PRO A 523 15.67 -25.07 -12.07
N ARG A 524 15.24 -24.46 -10.97
CA ARG A 524 15.91 -23.35 -10.28
C ARG A 524 15.59 -23.44 -8.80
N ILE A 525 16.58 -23.16 -7.95
CA ILE A 525 16.41 -23.12 -6.49
C ILE A 525 16.77 -21.72 -6.01
N GLU A 526 15.87 -21.10 -5.26
CA GLU A 526 16.17 -19.93 -4.44
C GLU A 526 16.35 -20.37 -2.99
N LEU A 527 17.58 -20.27 -2.50
CA LEU A 527 17.97 -20.72 -1.17
C LEU A 527 18.07 -19.51 -0.23
N MET A 528 17.23 -19.49 0.80
CA MET A 528 17.19 -18.46 1.84
C MET A 528 18.49 -18.44 2.65
N GLY A 529 19.04 -17.25 2.90
CA GLY A 529 20.23 -17.08 3.72
C GLY A 529 19.97 -17.31 5.21
N GLY A 530 20.96 -17.86 5.92
CA GLY A 530 20.99 -18.03 7.38
C GLY A 530 22.14 -17.30 8.08
N GLU A 531 23.16 -16.85 7.33
CA GLU A 531 24.33 -16.12 7.82
C GLU A 531 24.35 -14.70 7.21
N SER A 532 24.64 -13.67 8.02
CA SER A 532 24.76 -12.29 7.56
C SER A 532 26.19 -11.79 7.75
N VAL A 533 26.75 -11.15 6.73
CA VAL A 533 28.12 -10.62 6.68
C VAL A 533 28.12 -9.16 6.28
N ARG A 534 29.02 -8.34 6.83
CA ARG A 534 29.17 -6.95 6.40
C ARG A 534 29.72 -6.91 4.98
N ILE A 535 29.17 -6.06 4.10
CA ILE A 535 29.63 -5.97 2.70
C ILE A 535 31.12 -5.59 2.66
N ALA A 536 31.56 -4.71 3.57
CA ALA A 536 32.96 -4.31 3.69
C ALA A 536 33.92 -5.46 4.09
N GLU A 537 33.40 -6.52 4.72
CA GLU A 537 34.17 -7.73 5.05
C GLU A 537 34.08 -8.76 3.93
N PHE A 538 32.89 -8.92 3.35
CA PHE A 538 32.63 -9.82 2.23
C PHE A 538 33.45 -9.42 1.00
N SER A 539 33.41 -8.14 0.61
CA SER A 539 34.14 -7.58 -0.51
C SER A 539 34.55 -6.14 -0.21
N PRO A 540 35.78 -5.91 0.29
CA PRO A 540 36.28 -4.56 0.54
C PRO A 540 36.26 -3.66 -0.71
N VAL A 541 36.64 -4.22 -1.87
CA VAL A 541 36.60 -3.50 -3.16
C VAL A 541 35.17 -3.25 -3.63
N GLY A 542 34.26 -4.22 -3.46
CA GLY A 542 32.85 -4.07 -3.78
C GLY A 542 32.19 -3.00 -2.92
N TRP A 543 32.48 -2.96 -1.62
CA TRP A 543 31.99 -1.90 -0.74
C TRP A 543 32.51 -0.52 -1.16
N GLY A 544 33.82 -0.40 -1.45
CA GLY A 544 34.39 0.85 -1.95
C GLY A 544 33.73 1.34 -3.25
N ALA A 545 33.49 0.42 -4.19
CA ALA A 545 32.80 0.72 -5.44
C ALA A 545 31.33 1.14 -5.24
N ILE A 546 30.61 0.46 -4.33
CA ILE A 546 29.24 0.83 -3.94
C ILE A 546 29.21 2.27 -3.42
N LEU A 547 30.14 2.63 -2.52
CA LEU A 547 30.22 3.99 -1.99
C LEU A 547 30.51 5.03 -3.08
N ASP A 548 31.41 4.72 -4.01
CA ASP A 548 31.73 5.59 -5.12
C ASP A 548 30.54 5.80 -6.07
N LEU A 549 29.83 4.73 -6.43
CA LEU A 549 28.68 4.77 -7.34
C LEU A 549 27.44 5.41 -6.72
N LEU A 550 27.27 5.28 -5.40
CA LEU A 550 26.12 5.81 -4.66
C LEU A 550 26.40 7.14 -3.96
N GLY A 551 27.64 7.64 -4.00
CA GLY A 551 28.01 8.94 -3.47
C GLY A 551 28.08 8.99 -1.94
N GLY A 552 28.70 7.99 -1.34
CA GLY A 552 29.08 7.98 0.07
C GLY A 552 28.26 7.07 0.98
N PRO A 553 28.83 6.65 2.14
CA PRO A 553 28.21 5.70 3.07
C PRO A 553 26.94 6.22 3.73
N GLU A 554 26.79 7.54 3.85
CA GLU A 554 25.61 8.20 4.40
C GLU A 554 24.36 8.00 3.54
N ARG A 555 24.53 7.65 2.27
CA ARG A 555 23.41 7.42 1.33
C ARG A 555 22.96 5.97 1.32
N VAL A 556 23.81 5.04 1.77
CA VAL A 556 23.57 3.60 1.69
C VAL A 556 22.87 3.09 2.95
N ALA A 557 21.74 2.40 2.75
CA ALA A 557 21.01 1.71 3.82
C ALA A 557 21.52 0.28 4.02
N THR A 558 21.79 -0.44 2.93
CA THR A 558 22.30 -1.82 2.99
C THR A 558 23.78 -1.85 3.36
N THR A 559 24.10 -2.42 4.52
CA THR A 559 25.50 -2.57 4.99
C THR A 559 25.94 -4.03 5.16
N THR A 560 24.99 -4.96 5.02
CA THR A 560 25.20 -6.40 5.16
C THR A 560 24.54 -7.15 4.01
N TRP A 561 25.15 -8.25 3.59
CA TRP A 561 24.55 -9.27 2.73
C TRP A 561 24.48 -10.59 3.48
N ASN A 562 23.77 -11.57 2.90
CA ASN A 562 23.68 -12.90 3.47
C ASN A 562 24.08 -13.96 2.43
N ASP A 563 24.14 -15.20 2.89
CA ASP A 563 24.39 -16.40 2.10
C ASP A 563 23.15 -16.90 1.33
N TYR A 564 22.31 -15.98 0.86
CA TYR A 564 21.26 -16.27 -0.10
C TYR A 564 21.88 -16.66 -1.45
N LEU A 565 21.41 -17.76 -2.04
CA LEU A 565 21.93 -18.28 -3.32
C LEU A 565 20.79 -18.62 -4.28
N ILE A 566 21.05 -18.40 -5.57
CA ILE A 566 20.16 -18.77 -6.67
C ILE A 566 20.88 -19.77 -7.57
N LEU A 567 20.38 -21.01 -7.56
CA LEU A 567 20.89 -22.11 -8.38
C LEU A 567 20.05 -22.25 -9.64
N ASN A 568 20.70 -22.56 -10.77
CA ASN A 568 20.01 -23.02 -11.98
C ASN A 568 20.50 -24.45 -12.32
N LEU A 569 19.58 -25.43 -12.34
CA LEU A 569 19.84 -26.88 -12.36
C LEU A 569 19.64 -27.55 -13.73
N CYS A 570 19.79 -26.82 -14.84
CA CYS A 570 19.79 -27.40 -16.20
C CYS A 570 18.51 -28.12 -16.67
N ALA A 571 17.33 -27.90 -16.07
CA ALA A 571 16.09 -28.55 -16.53
C ALA A 571 15.70 -28.20 -17.98
N GLN A 572 16.33 -27.19 -18.56
CA GLN A 572 16.12 -26.73 -19.93
C GLN A 572 17.30 -27.09 -20.85
N ASP A 573 18.05 -28.14 -20.53
CA ASP A 573 19.21 -28.58 -21.32
C ASP A 573 18.89 -29.01 -22.76
N HIS A 574 17.64 -29.36 -23.01
CA HIS A 574 17.09 -29.64 -24.34
C HIS A 574 16.83 -28.38 -25.19
N LEU A 575 16.84 -27.17 -24.61
CA LEU A 575 16.61 -25.93 -25.35
C LEU A 575 17.93 -25.46 -26.00
N ASP A 576 18.03 -25.55 -27.33
CA ASP A 576 19.17 -25.02 -28.08
C ASP A 576 19.01 -23.51 -28.35
N VAL A 577 19.03 -22.73 -27.27
CA VAL A 577 19.01 -21.27 -27.34
C VAL A 577 20.39 -20.70 -26.98
N ALA A 578 20.82 -19.69 -27.76
CA ALA A 578 22.08 -18.99 -27.51
C ALA A 578 21.98 -17.99 -26.34
N GLY A 579 20.77 -17.51 -26.04
CA GLY A 579 20.46 -16.53 -25.00
C GLY A 579 18.98 -16.12 -25.05
N PRO A 580 18.51 -15.30 -24.10
CA PRO A 580 17.14 -14.78 -24.12
C PRO A 580 16.95 -13.80 -25.28
N ALA A 581 15.92 -14.02 -26.09
CA ALA A 581 15.49 -13.06 -27.10
C ALA A 581 14.95 -11.77 -26.44
N PRO A 582 14.84 -10.64 -27.18
CA PRO A 582 14.33 -9.38 -26.62
C PRO A 582 12.93 -9.47 -25.99
N ASP A 583 12.10 -10.39 -26.45
CA ASP A 583 10.74 -10.67 -25.97
C ASP A 583 10.67 -11.78 -24.91
N TRP A 584 11.81 -12.23 -24.39
CA TRP A 584 11.86 -13.28 -23.37
C TRP A 584 11.21 -12.83 -22.05
N ASP A 585 10.31 -13.66 -21.52
CA ASP A 585 9.48 -13.30 -20.36
C ASP A 585 10.24 -13.03 -19.05
N SER A 586 11.51 -13.41 -18.95
CA SER A 586 12.34 -13.20 -17.75
C SER A 586 13.05 -11.85 -17.72
N TRP A 587 12.97 -10.98 -18.74
CA TRP A 587 13.51 -9.63 -18.62
C TRP A 587 12.80 -8.85 -17.51
N HIS A 588 13.54 -8.12 -16.66
CA HIS A 588 13.00 -7.28 -15.59
C HIS A 588 14.05 -6.28 -15.06
N ILE A 589 13.60 -5.32 -14.25
CA ILE A 589 14.42 -4.63 -13.25
C ILE A 589 14.08 -5.18 -11.86
N ASP A 590 14.99 -5.04 -10.90
CA ASP A 590 14.78 -5.53 -9.52
C ASP A 590 14.06 -4.49 -8.64
N ASP A 591 13.21 -4.99 -7.76
CA ASP A 591 12.34 -4.21 -6.86
C ASP A 591 11.42 -3.18 -7.56
N PRO A 592 10.74 -3.53 -8.67
CA PRO A 592 9.78 -2.63 -9.30
C PRO A 592 8.51 -2.51 -8.46
N SER A 593 7.83 -1.38 -8.62
CA SER A 593 6.45 -1.17 -8.16
C SER A 593 5.49 -1.23 -9.35
N PRO A 594 4.20 -1.59 -9.17
CA PRO A 594 3.17 -1.42 -10.19
C PRO A 594 3.06 0.02 -10.71
N VAL A 595 3.61 0.99 -9.97
CA VAL A 595 3.75 2.40 -10.36
C VAL A 595 5.19 2.84 -10.09
N THR A 596 6.15 2.28 -10.83
CA THR A 596 7.58 2.61 -10.68
C THR A 596 7.84 4.04 -11.14
N ARG A 597 8.50 4.86 -10.31
CA ARG A 597 8.85 6.26 -10.62
C ARG A 597 10.31 6.55 -10.25
N LEU A 598 10.99 7.41 -10.99
CA LEU A 598 12.39 7.76 -10.68
C LEU A 598 12.58 8.30 -9.25
N ASP A 599 11.61 9.06 -8.74
CA ASP A 599 11.67 9.71 -7.43
C ASP A 599 11.29 8.79 -6.25
N THR A 600 10.90 7.54 -6.53
CA THR A 600 10.56 6.53 -5.50
C THR A 600 11.57 5.39 -5.43
N ILE A 601 12.40 5.21 -6.47
CA ILE A 601 13.39 4.12 -6.53
C ILE A 601 14.42 4.26 -5.41
N ARG A 602 14.42 3.28 -4.51
CA ARG A 602 15.40 3.12 -3.43
C ARG A 602 16.44 2.03 -3.73
N ASN A 603 16.17 1.13 -4.67
CA ASN A 603 17.18 0.20 -5.16
C ASN A 603 18.29 1.01 -5.85
N GLY A 604 19.49 1.02 -5.26
CA GLY A 604 20.61 1.84 -5.69
C GLY A 604 21.54 1.12 -6.64
N LEU A 605 21.78 -0.17 -6.41
CA LEU A 605 22.59 -1.06 -7.25
C LEU A 605 22.10 -2.50 -7.06
N VAL A 606 22.26 -3.32 -8.10
CA VAL A 606 22.10 -4.78 -8.00
C VAL A 606 23.47 -5.42 -8.18
N GLY A 607 23.85 -6.29 -7.25
CA GLY A 607 25.05 -7.11 -7.35
C GLY A 607 24.75 -8.43 -8.03
N ILE A 608 25.76 -9.03 -8.68
CA ILE A 608 25.79 -10.45 -9.07
C ILE A 608 27.11 -11.00 -8.55
N ALA A 609 27.06 -11.81 -7.48
CA ALA A 609 28.24 -12.45 -6.90
C ALA A 609 28.34 -13.89 -7.39
N LEU A 610 29.51 -14.26 -7.91
CA LEU A 610 29.75 -15.54 -8.57
C LEU A 610 30.30 -16.57 -7.57
N PHE A 611 29.46 -17.53 -7.17
CA PHE A 611 29.81 -18.57 -6.20
C PHE A 611 30.41 -19.82 -6.83
N ASP A 612 30.39 -19.88 -8.16
CA ASP A 612 31.10 -20.84 -8.99
C ASP A 612 31.50 -20.17 -10.31
N ASP A 613 32.31 -20.84 -11.12
CA ASP A 613 32.68 -20.34 -12.43
C ASP A 613 31.44 -20.29 -13.34
N LEU A 614 31.15 -19.10 -13.86
CA LEU A 614 30.02 -18.87 -14.77
C LEU A 614 30.54 -18.91 -16.21
N LEU A 615 30.50 -20.10 -16.80
CA LEU A 615 30.86 -20.34 -18.20
C LEU A 615 29.67 -20.00 -19.13
N PRO A 616 29.91 -19.68 -20.41
CA PRO A 616 28.84 -19.41 -21.37
C PRO A 616 27.78 -20.53 -21.42
N ARG A 617 26.52 -20.14 -21.68
CA ARG A 617 25.34 -21.02 -21.78
C ARG A 617 25.00 -21.79 -20.50
N SER A 618 25.46 -21.31 -19.35
CA SER A 618 25.24 -21.98 -18.05
C SER A 618 24.03 -21.41 -17.29
N GLY A 619 23.06 -20.82 -17.98
CA GLY A 619 21.89 -20.21 -17.34
C GLY A 619 22.21 -18.92 -16.57
N ASN A 620 23.26 -18.22 -17.00
CA ASN A 620 23.75 -17.00 -16.39
C ASN A 620 22.73 -15.86 -16.51
N THR A 621 22.94 -14.82 -15.72
CA THR A 621 22.20 -13.57 -15.89
C THR A 621 22.62 -12.92 -17.20
N TRP A 622 21.65 -12.48 -17.97
CA TRP A 622 21.85 -11.65 -19.16
C TRP A 622 21.48 -10.22 -18.85
N LEU A 623 22.27 -9.28 -19.35
CA LEU A 623 22.06 -7.85 -19.23
C LEU A 623 21.70 -7.27 -20.60
N ALA A 624 20.90 -6.22 -20.62
CA ALA A 624 20.68 -5.38 -21.79
C ALA A 624 21.32 -3.99 -21.54
N PRO A 625 22.62 -3.78 -21.84
CA PRO A 625 23.35 -2.57 -21.43
C PRO A 625 22.71 -1.24 -21.87
N ASP A 626 22.11 -1.21 -23.07
CA ASP A 626 21.44 -0.03 -23.61
C ASP A 626 20.01 0.18 -23.06
N SER A 627 19.56 -0.65 -22.12
CA SER A 627 18.26 -0.49 -21.46
C SER A 627 18.25 0.61 -20.40
N VAL A 628 19.35 0.85 -19.68
CA VAL A 628 19.44 1.87 -18.63
C VAL A 628 18.95 3.24 -19.11
N PRO A 629 19.47 3.79 -20.23
CA PRO A 629 18.98 5.07 -20.72
C PRO A 629 17.52 5.03 -21.17
N ARG A 630 17.04 3.89 -21.69
CA ARG A 630 15.65 3.72 -22.16
C ARG A 630 14.66 3.69 -21.02
N VAL A 631 14.97 2.95 -19.95
CA VAL A 631 14.16 2.92 -18.72
C VAL A 631 14.17 4.30 -18.07
N ALA A 632 15.34 4.95 -17.98
CA ALA A 632 15.45 6.31 -17.45
C ALA A 632 14.58 7.32 -18.22
N GLN A 633 14.65 7.31 -19.55
CA GLN A 633 13.83 8.17 -20.42
C GLN A 633 12.34 7.88 -20.25
N ALA A 634 11.93 6.60 -20.31
CA ALA A 634 10.54 6.22 -20.14
C ALA A 634 9.98 6.70 -18.79
N LEU A 635 10.70 6.47 -17.69
CA LEU A 635 10.26 6.94 -16.36
C LEU A 635 10.29 8.46 -16.21
N ALA A 636 11.17 9.17 -16.93
CA ALA A 636 11.20 10.63 -16.93
C ALA A 636 10.05 11.25 -17.74
N GLU A 637 9.63 10.58 -18.82
CA GLU A 637 8.48 10.96 -19.65
C GLU A 637 7.14 10.65 -18.97
N HIS A 638 7.14 9.67 -18.06
CA HIS A 638 5.98 9.21 -17.30
C HIS A 638 6.15 9.43 -15.78
N PRO A 639 6.10 10.68 -15.30
CA PRO A 639 6.23 10.99 -13.87
C PRO A 639 5.10 10.41 -13.00
N GLU A 640 3.97 10.00 -13.60
CA GLU A 640 2.91 9.23 -12.96
C GLU A 640 3.32 7.79 -12.62
N GLY A 641 4.34 7.26 -13.31
CA GLY A 641 4.92 5.93 -13.10
C GLY A 641 4.55 4.90 -14.17
N ILE A 642 5.37 3.85 -14.25
CA ILE A 642 5.24 2.74 -15.19
C ILE A 642 5.17 1.41 -14.43
N ASP A 643 4.27 0.52 -14.84
CA ASP A 643 4.17 -0.84 -14.29
C ASP A 643 5.26 -1.74 -14.89
N PHE A 644 6.33 -1.99 -14.12
CA PHE A 644 7.36 -2.99 -14.45
C PHE A 644 7.11 -4.34 -13.77
N CYS A 645 6.05 -4.49 -12.97
CA CYS A 645 5.70 -5.75 -12.30
C CYS A 645 4.96 -6.70 -13.26
N ASN A 646 3.91 -6.21 -13.92
CA ASN A 646 3.08 -7.01 -14.82
C ASN A 646 3.56 -6.89 -16.28
N ASN A 647 3.99 -5.70 -16.68
CA ASN A 647 4.63 -5.48 -17.97
C ASN A 647 6.14 -5.41 -17.73
N ARG A 648 6.79 -6.58 -17.67
CA ARG A 648 8.19 -6.77 -17.26
C ARG A 648 9.24 -6.11 -18.18
N GLY A 649 8.88 -5.07 -18.92
CA GLY A 649 9.82 -4.25 -19.67
C GLY A 649 10.13 -4.76 -21.08
N ALA A 650 9.34 -5.69 -21.64
CA ALA A 650 9.52 -6.17 -23.03
C ALA A 650 9.48 -5.02 -24.05
N PHE A 651 8.68 -3.99 -23.79
CA PHE A 651 8.62 -2.76 -24.59
C PHE A 651 9.91 -1.91 -24.56
N ILE A 652 10.80 -2.17 -23.60
CA ILE A 652 12.15 -1.60 -23.50
C ILE A 652 13.14 -2.51 -24.20
N THR A 653 13.18 -3.80 -23.85
CA THR A 653 14.16 -4.76 -24.38
C THR A 653 14.00 -5.01 -25.87
N SER A 654 12.78 -4.95 -26.41
CA SER A 654 12.53 -4.98 -27.87
C SER A 654 13.19 -3.82 -28.65
N LYS A 655 13.59 -2.75 -27.96
CA LYS A 655 14.32 -1.60 -28.53
C LYS A 655 15.81 -1.65 -28.19
N CYS A 656 16.27 -2.68 -27.47
CA CYS A 656 17.66 -2.86 -27.11
C CYS A 656 18.38 -3.66 -28.18
N GLU A 657 19.62 -3.31 -28.45
CA GLU A 657 20.48 -3.95 -29.46
C GLU A 657 21.67 -4.68 -28.82
N ARG A 658 21.99 -4.37 -27.56
CA ARG A 658 23.13 -4.94 -26.84
C ARG A 658 22.63 -5.93 -25.81
N PHE A 659 23.18 -7.13 -25.85
CA PHE A 659 22.88 -8.19 -24.89
C PHE A 659 24.19 -8.83 -24.42
N HIS A 660 24.35 -8.99 -23.12
CA HIS A 660 25.59 -9.45 -22.51
C HIS A 660 25.31 -10.57 -21.50
N GLU A 661 25.90 -11.75 -21.72
CA GLU A 661 25.89 -12.83 -20.75
C GLU A 661 26.94 -12.55 -19.67
N VAL A 662 26.53 -12.59 -18.40
CA VAL A 662 27.44 -12.47 -17.26
C VAL A 662 28.25 -13.76 -17.11
N VAL A 663 29.51 -13.71 -17.50
CA VAL A 663 30.49 -14.80 -17.35
C VAL A 663 31.64 -14.34 -16.46
N GLY A 664 32.28 -15.27 -15.77
CA GLY A 664 33.36 -14.95 -14.84
C GLY A 664 33.81 -16.14 -14.02
N LYS A 665 34.69 -15.88 -13.06
CA LYS A 665 35.24 -16.87 -12.14
C LYS A 665 34.60 -16.75 -10.76
N THR A 666 34.70 -17.82 -10.01
CA THR A 666 34.34 -17.84 -8.58
C THR A 666 35.05 -16.71 -7.84
N GLY A 667 34.31 -15.92 -7.06
CA GLY A 667 34.83 -14.78 -6.31
C GLY A 667 34.68 -13.43 -7.04
N ASP A 668 34.24 -13.42 -8.29
CA ASP A 668 33.96 -12.18 -9.02
C ASP A 668 32.64 -11.54 -8.54
N LEU A 669 32.59 -10.21 -8.55
CA LEU A 669 31.39 -9.43 -8.25
C LEU A 669 31.10 -8.49 -9.42
N LEU A 670 29.88 -8.53 -9.94
CA LEU A 670 29.36 -7.52 -10.85
C LEU A 670 28.43 -6.57 -10.09
N LEU A 671 28.55 -5.27 -10.31
CA LEU A 671 27.61 -4.25 -9.83
C LEU A 671 26.96 -3.58 -11.02
N MET A 672 25.63 -3.62 -11.09
CA MET A 672 24.85 -3.00 -12.17
C MET A 672 23.90 -1.91 -11.66
N HIS A 673 23.61 -0.99 -12.56
CA HIS A 673 22.66 0.10 -12.39
C HIS A 673 21.25 -0.46 -12.10
N PRO A 674 20.45 0.15 -11.21
CA PRO A 674 19.15 -0.38 -10.79
C PRO A 674 18.09 -0.37 -11.91
N LEU A 675 18.32 0.43 -12.95
CA LEU A 675 17.48 0.48 -14.16
C LEU A 675 17.94 -0.49 -15.28
N MET A 676 18.91 -1.37 -15.00
CA MET A 676 19.40 -2.36 -15.96
C MET A 676 18.36 -3.46 -16.12
N MET A 677 17.78 -3.56 -17.33
CA MET A 677 16.99 -4.73 -17.69
C MET A 677 17.91 -5.96 -17.72
N HIS A 678 17.54 -6.98 -16.96
CA HIS A 678 18.28 -8.23 -16.88
C HIS A 678 17.35 -9.43 -16.84
N SER A 679 17.90 -10.61 -17.15
CA SER A 679 17.10 -11.82 -17.36
C SER A 679 17.85 -13.07 -16.93
N SER A 680 17.13 -14.08 -16.49
CA SER A 680 17.67 -15.43 -16.38
C SER A 680 17.62 -16.10 -17.76
N SER A 681 18.61 -16.95 -18.05
CA SER A 681 18.66 -17.72 -19.28
C SER A 681 18.47 -19.23 -19.03
N PRO A 682 18.03 -19.99 -20.04
CA PRO A 682 18.09 -21.45 -19.99
C PRO A 682 19.52 -21.95 -19.76
N ASN A 683 19.63 -23.03 -18.98
CA ASN A 683 20.93 -23.64 -18.67
C ASN A 683 21.14 -24.91 -19.49
N ALA A 684 21.71 -24.74 -20.68
CA ALA A 684 22.05 -25.85 -21.58
C ALA A 684 23.39 -26.52 -21.30
N SER A 685 24.12 -26.03 -20.29
CA SER A 685 25.51 -26.40 -20.09
C SER A 685 25.73 -27.78 -19.46
N GLY A 686 24.71 -28.32 -18.80
CA GLY A 686 24.81 -29.49 -17.96
C GLY A 686 25.49 -29.27 -16.60
N ARG A 687 25.81 -28.01 -16.23
CA ARG A 687 26.44 -27.63 -14.95
C ARG A 687 25.49 -26.78 -14.09
N ILE A 688 25.49 -27.02 -12.77
CA ILE A 688 24.76 -26.14 -11.84
C ILE A 688 25.42 -24.77 -11.83
N ARG A 689 24.60 -23.72 -11.96
CA ARG A 689 25.05 -22.34 -11.81
C ARG A 689 24.83 -21.84 -10.40
N TRP A 690 25.88 -21.39 -9.73
CA TRP A 690 25.81 -20.83 -8.37
C TRP A 690 26.10 -19.32 -8.38
N MET A 691 25.12 -18.51 -8.00
CA MET A 691 25.32 -17.07 -7.81
C MET A 691 24.38 -16.53 -6.75
N SER A 692 24.60 -15.29 -6.32
CA SER A 692 23.61 -14.49 -5.61
C SER A 692 23.42 -13.14 -6.31
N ASN A 693 22.24 -12.52 -6.13
CA ASN A 693 21.92 -11.19 -6.67
C ASN A 693 21.69 -10.16 -5.56
N PRO A 694 22.69 -9.85 -4.71
CA PRO A 694 22.45 -9.03 -3.54
C PRO A 694 22.15 -7.58 -3.93
N MET A 695 21.04 -7.03 -3.41
CA MET A 695 20.62 -5.65 -3.68
C MET A 695 21.26 -4.66 -2.70
N VAL A 696 21.47 -3.43 -3.15
CA VAL A 696 21.97 -2.32 -2.33
C VAL A 696 20.94 -1.20 -2.32
N TYR A 697 20.31 -0.97 -1.18
CA TYR A 697 19.29 0.04 -1.01
C TYR A 697 19.87 1.35 -0.50
N LEU A 698 19.30 2.45 -0.98
CA LEU A 698 19.53 3.80 -0.51
C LEU A 698 18.61 4.15 0.66
N ARG A 699 19.08 5.06 1.52
CA ARG A 699 18.27 5.60 2.63
C ARG A 699 17.16 6.53 2.13
N GLU A 700 17.43 7.21 1.03
CA GLU A 700 16.52 8.13 0.34
C GLU A 700 16.45 7.75 -1.15
N PRO A 701 15.32 7.96 -1.84
CA PRO A 701 15.22 7.66 -3.26
C PRO A 701 16.23 8.39 -4.14
N LEU A 702 16.45 7.88 -5.36
CA LEU A 702 17.28 8.53 -6.38
C LEU A 702 16.76 9.95 -6.68
N LYS A 703 17.69 10.89 -6.84
CA LYS A 703 17.40 12.28 -7.21
C LYS A 703 18.24 12.69 -8.43
N PRO A 704 17.99 12.09 -9.61
CA PRO A 704 18.84 12.26 -10.79
C PRO A 704 18.92 13.71 -11.29
N PHE A 705 17.89 14.52 -11.05
CA PHE A 705 17.81 15.89 -11.55
C PHE A 705 18.28 16.96 -10.54
N ARG A 706 19.03 16.58 -9.50
CA ARG A 706 19.71 17.54 -8.61
C ARG A 706 20.93 18.20 -9.29
N PRO A 707 21.56 19.24 -8.72
CA PRO A 707 22.74 19.86 -9.31
C PRO A 707 23.86 18.82 -9.58
N ALA A 708 24.55 18.91 -10.72
CA ALA A 708 25.54 17.92 -11.16
C ALA A 708 26.62 17.62 -10.10
N ALA A 709 27.11 18.64 -9.40
CA ALA A 709 28.12 18.49 -8.34
C ALA A 709 27.64 17.69 -7.11
N GLU A 710 26.34 17.45 -6.98
CA GLU A 710 25.76 16.68 -5.88
C GLU A 710 25.40 15.26 -6.29
N ARG A 711 25.24 14.96 -7.59
CA ARG A 711 24.81 13.65 -8.12
C ARG A 711 25.86 12.58 -7.83
N SER A 712 25.40 11.36 -7.52
CA SER A 712 26.27 10.19 -7.58
C SER A 712 26.37 9.67 -9.02
N PRO A 713 27.35 8.82 -9.36
CA PRO A 713 27.44 8.21 -10.69
C PRO A 713 26.15 7.50 -11.14
N VAL A 714 25.44 6.79 -10.27
CA VAL A 714 24.13 6.20 -10.60
C VAL A 714 23.12 7.26 -11.06
N GLU A 715 23.02 8.37 -10.33
CA GLU A 715 22.11 9.46 -10.69
C GLU A 715 22.55 10.24 -11.93
N GLU A 716 23.86 10.40 -12.12
CA GLU A 716 24.46 11.05 -13.27
C GLU A 716 24.21 10.24 -14.56
N ALA A 717 24.24 8.90 -14.49
CA ALA A 717 23.87 8.05 -15.63
C ALA A 717 22.43 8.32 -16.10
N VAL A 718 21.49 8.44 -15.15
CA VAL A 718 20.09 8.79 -15.44
C VAL A 718 19.96 10.21 -16.00
N ALA A 719 20.67 11.18 -15.41
CA ALA A 719 20.63 12.57 -15.86
C ALA A 719 21.14 12.71 -17.31
N ARG A 720 22.27 12.07 -17.64
CA ARG A 720 22.84 12.02 -18.99
C ARG A 720 21.87 11.40 -19.99
N ALA A 721 21.24 10.28 -19.63
CA ALA A 721 20.25 9.62 -20.48
C ALA A 721 19.05 10.52 -20.83
N CYS A 722 18.63 11.38 -19.90
CA CYS A 722 17.54 12.34 -20.09
C CYS A 722 18.00 13.70 -20.67
N GLY A 723 19.28 13.87 -21.00
CA GLY A 723 19.83 15.11 -21.56
C GLY A 723 19.91 16.29 -20.58
N ARG A 724 20.21 16.04 -19.29
CA ARG A 724 20.17 17.03 -18.19
C ARG A 724 21.42 17.11 -17.30
#